data_AF-A0A9W8MZ42-F1
#
_entry.id   AF-A0A9W8MZ42-F1
#
_cell.length_a   1.000
_cell.length_b   1.000
_cell.length_c   1.000
_cell.angle_alpha   90.00
_cell.angle_beta   90.00
_cell.angle_gamma   90.00
#
_symmetry.space_group_name_H-M   'P 1'
#
loop_
_entity.id
_entity.type
_entity.pdbx_description
1 polymer ?
#
loop_
_entity_poly.entity_id
_entity_poly.type
_entity_poly.pdbx_seq_one_letter_code
_entity_poly.pdbx_strand_id
1 'polypeptide(L)'
;MNRIPPTLSYLTIYNPTLRPTQPVEEDDEDAEEQAHILFYTSRERAVSRDRMLRQIGLAKALISFAELVISLNDQTNRSSYYHLSKRMIMVSPEPNFWIHVAIEVAKVPRTPDPKSKAKSTGKPADKGKEKEKPPSPMYDYQDGSVHDGAIRAHIMNGYERFKLTHGSFTSILSGLGQHALELQLERFWTVWAWSWNIEESPEFGEDFGPLLPPCYASLIPILDEFAENLSTDIIPVIFSRQHIIPSTRFTTEHYPASLTAHLASVVPPKLNHSPSSDTLNTLASSVDTIRGRLPTNAATAVAKAPVNATTNSGGANFLGMPPMPAMNMNMDVRKWNWPGYLTFGKSTASKPSTEKSVSIVTEKENPQTPPKKPEGQKDDARSHLAVEVNTDALEDAIASETMSLASGAGSEAEPNGQDIPSTSSRTGTHPSDIIISPVSVDPPSMPASSPSRSLIFNRPPEESPPPTPPALPEFSLTRLHLAPFEDPTATRRTTIHYFVQRDFMLALIDAHQEGVEGEDSETRDLQTAAEQALKLFDDIESAIYDAGLKSISDALPSATKILQPQDRYLISTGLYTYSPPGFVSKSSHLFNAKAILDNDPDISEVFSRGQNPQHWHIVKRGIGGANDSGEKPKTGGEEVFMEVFRKETSLTDVDNVLAGAIRKSGLPYDPSRPR
;
A
#
# COMPACT_ATOMS: atom_id res chain seq x y z
N MET A 1 -12.03 18.67 -17.03
CA MET A 1 -13.23 17.86 -16.75
C MET A 1 -13.48 17.95 -15.25
N ASN A 2 -14.70 18.23 -14.80
CA ASN A 2 -15.02 18.44 -13.37
C ASN A 2 -15.22 17.10 -12.66
N ARG A 3 -14.24 16.19 -12.74
CA ARG A 3 -14.28 14.89 -12.03
C ARG A 3 -14.09 15.16 -10.54
N ILE A 4 -14.98 14.63 -9.71
CA ILE A 4 -14.82 14.59 -8.27
C ILE A 4 -14.12 13.26 -7.95
N PRO A 5 -12.95 13.27 -7.28
CA PRO A 5 -12.20 12.06 -6.98
C PRO A 5 -12.90 11.20 -5.91
N PRO A 6 -12.52 9.92 -5.76
CA PRO A 6 -13.04 9.10 -4.69
C PRO A 6 -12.56 9.64 -3.33
N THR A 7 -13.40 9.56 -2.30
CA THR A 7 -13.09 10.11 -0.97
C THR A 7 -13.67 9.28 0.16
N LEU A 8 -12.98 9.23 1.30
CA LEU A 8 -13.49 8.60 2.52
C LEU A 8 -14.75 9.34 3.00
N SER A 9 -15.86 8.61 3.20
CA SER A 9 -17.06 9.12 3.86
C SER A 9 -16.91 9.02 5.38
N TYR A 10 -16.67 7.82 5.88
CA TYR A 10 -16.46 7.52 7.29
C TYR A 10 -15.65 6.24 7.46
N LEU A 11 -15.02 6.12 8.64
CA LEU A 11 -14.34 4.93 9.12
C LEU A 11 -14.79 4.69 10.56
N THR A 12 -15.10 3.44 10.89
CA THR A 12 -15.45 3.02 12.24
C THR A 12 -14.73 1.72 12.60
N ILE A 13 -14.36 1.63 13.88
CA ILE A 13 -13.81 0.41 14.48
C ILE A 13 -14.72 0.06 15.65
N TYR A 14 -15.20 -1.18 15.68
CA TYR A 14 -16.11 -1.63 16.72
C TYR A 14 -15.82 -3.08 17.11
N ASN A 15 -16.26 -3.42 18.32
CA ASN A 15 -16.21 -4.76 18.87
C ASN A 15 -17.59 -5.13 19.46
N PRO A 16 -18.34 -6.03 18.82
CA PRO A 16 -19.68 -6.44 19.28
C PRO A 16 -19.74 -7.18 20.62
N THR A 17 -18.59 -7.57 21.20
CA THR A 17 -18.56 -8.28 22.49
C THR A 17 -18.40 -7.35 23.69
N LEU A 18 -18.18 -6.06 23.47
CA LEU A 18 -18.06 -5.08 24.54
C LEU A 18 -19.41 -4.83 25.21
N ARG A 19 -19.38 -4.48 26.50
CA ARG A 19 -20.57 -4.18 27.30
C ARG A 19 -20.45 -2.78 27.88
N PRO A 20 -21.57 -2.08 28.13
CA PRO A 20 -21.54 -0.78 28.78
C PRO A 20 -20.77 -0.82 30.11
N THR A 21 -19.88 0.15 30.33
CA THR A 21 -19.09 0.22 31.57
C THR A 21 -19.91 0.68 32.77
N GLN A 22 -21.04 1.36 32.52
CA GLN A 22 -21.95 1.86 33.55
C GLN A 22 -23.16 0.92 33.69
N PRO A 23 -23.81 0.85 34.87
CA PRO A 23 -25.09 0.16 35.00
C PRO A 23 -26.12 0.91 34.16
N VAL A 24 -26.46 0.33 33.03
CA VAL A 24 -27.50 0.79 32.13
C VAL A 24 -28.80 0.04 32.48
N GLU A 25 -29.96 0.67 32.28
CA GLU A 25 -31.24 -0.04 32.36
C GLU A 25 -31.26 -1.20 31.37
N GLU A 26 -31.78 -2.38 31.76
CA GLU A 26 -31.69 -3.61 30.95
C GLU A 26 -32.34 -3.51 29.55
N ASP A 27 -33.14 -2.46 29.29
CA ASP A 27 -33.85 -2.22 28.03
C ASP A 27 -33.25 -1.10 27.14
N ASP A 28 -32.10 -0.50 27.49
CA ASP A 28 -31.46 0.55 26.67
C ASP A 28 -30.49 -0.03 25.63
N GLU A 29 -31.08 -0.53 24.53
CA GLU A 29 -30.35 -1.08 23.37
C GLU A 29 -29.34 -0.08 22.77
N ASP A 30 -29.69 1.21 22.73
CA ASP A 30 -28.81 2.27 22.19
C ASP A 30 -27.52 2.44 23.00
N ALA A 31 -27.57 2.17 24.30
CA ALA A 31 -26.39 2.20 25.16
C ALA A 31 -25.51 0.97 24.98
N GLU A 32 -26.10 -0.22 24.76
CA GLU A 32 -25.34 -1.41 24.38
C GLU A 32 -24.65 -1.22 23.02
N GLU A 33 -25.40 -0.75 22.01
CA GLU A 33 -24.84 -0.51 20.69
C GLU A 33 -23.70 0.51 20.71
N GLN A 34 -23.85 1.56 21.52
CA GLN A 34 -22.82 2.58 21.72
C GLN A 34 -21.56 2.01 22.36
N ALA A 35 -21.69 1.07 23.30
CA ALA A 35 -20.55 0.43 23.96
C ALA A 35 -19.71 -0.43 23.00
N HIS A 36 -20.30 -0.89 21.90
CA HIS A 36 -19.57 -1.66 20.89
C HIS A 36 -18.61 -0.77 20.08
N ILE A 37 -18.82 0.54 20.03
CA ILE A 37 -18.09 1.46 19.16
C ILE A 37 -16.80 1.92 19.86
N LEU A 38 -15.65 1.57 19.28
CA LEU A 38 -14.34 1.94 19.81
C LEU A 38 -13.78 3.20 19.15
N PHE A 39 -14.10 3.42 17.87
CA PHE A 39 -13.65 4.57 17.12
C PHE A 39 -14.64 4.89 15.99
N TYR A 40 -14.85 6.18 15.75
CA TYR A 40 -15.66 6.66 14.63
C TYR A 40 -15.12 8.01 14.14
N THR A 41 -14.83 8.10 12.86
CA THR A 41 -14.47 9.36 12.21
C THR A 41 -15.21 9.50 10.89
N SER A 42 -15.61 10.72 10.54
CA SER A 42 -16.35 10.99 9.31
C SER A 42 -15.95 12.31 8.69
N ARG A 43 -16.16 12.42 7.38
CA ARG A 43 -15.86 13.64 6.62
C ARG A 43 -16.74 14.80 7.08
N GLU A 44 -17.94 14.48 7.53
CA GLU A 44 -18.84 15.43 8.15
C GLU A 44 -18.46 15.64 9.61
N ARG A 45 -18.13 16.88 9.98
CA ARG A 45 -17.56 17.18 11.31
C ARG A 45 -18.55 16.99 12.48
N ALA A 46 -19.85 16.91 12.20
CA ALA A 46 -20.89 16.82 13.21
C ALA A 46 -21.94 15.76 12.83
N VAL A 47 -21.56 14.49 12.93
CA VAL A 47 -22.50 13.38 12.76
C VAL A 47 -23.30 13.19 14.05
N SER A 48 -24.62 13.11 13.94
CA SER A 48 -25.48 12.82 15.09
C SER A 48 -25.25 11.39 15.60
N ARG A 49 -25.45 11.17 16.90
CA ARG A 49 -25.37 9.85 17.52
C ARG A 49 -26.24 8.83 16.76
N ASP A 50 -27.49 9.18 16.50
CA ASP A 50 -28.45 8.32 15.79
C ASP A 50 -27.94 7.90 14.41
N ARG A 51 -27.28 8.81 13.68
CA ARG A 51 -26.74 8.48 12.36
C ARG A 51 -25.58 7.51 12.46
N MET A 52 -24.68 7.73 13.41
CA MET A 52 -23.56 6.82 13.70
C MET A 52 -24.08 5.42 14.09
N LEU A 53 -25.03 5.34 15.03
CA LEU A 53 -25.64 4.08 15.47
C LEU A 53 -26.30 3.35 14.31
N ARG A 54 -27.08 4.03 13.46
CA ARG A 54 -27.68 3.41 12.26
C ARG A 54 -26.66 2.86 11.28
N GLN A 55 -25.57 3.60 11.02
CA GLN A 55 -24.51 3.14 10.12
C GLN A 55 -23.84 1.86 10.65
N ILE A 56 -23.66 1.78 11.97
CA ILE A 56 -23.02 0.64 12.64
C ILE A 56 -23.98 -0.54 12.77
N GLY A 57 -25.25 -0.30 13.08
CA GLY A 57 -26.32 -1.29 13.07
C GLY A 57 -26.47 -1.95 11.70
N LEU A 58 -26.45 -1.15 10.62
CA LEU A 58 -26.44 -1.67 9.25
C LEU A 58 -25.21 -2.54 8.97
N ALA A 59 -24.01 -2.07 9.36
CA ALA A 59 -22.78 -2.83 9.20
C ALA A 59 -22.83 -4.19 9.92
N LYS A 60 -23.30 -4.20 11.18
CA LYS A 60 -23.50 -5.43 11.97
C LYS A 60 -24.50 -6.38 11.31
N ALA A 61 -25.64 -5.87 10.86
CA ALA A 61 -26.66 -6.67 10.18
C ALA A 61 -26.11 -7.32 8.90
N LEU A 62 -25.33 -6.57 8.12
CA LEU A 62 -24.67 -7.09 6.92
C LEU A 62 -23.64 -8.17 7.23
N ILE A 63 -22.88 -8.06 8.33
CA ILE A 63 -21.98 -9.15 8.77
C ILE A 63 -22.78 -10.39 9.09
N SER A 64 -23.77 -10.27 9.97
CA SER A 64 -24.55 -11.41 10.45
C SER A 64 -25.22 -12.13 9.28
N PHE A 65 -25.71 -11.38 8.28
CA PHE A 65 -26.24 -11.94 7.04
C PHE A 65 -25.16 -12.64 6.21
N ALA A 66 -23.99 -12.01 6.01
CA ALA A 66 -22.90 -12.62 5.26
C ALA A 66 -22.36 -13.88 5.95
N GLU A 67 -22.22 -13.90 7.28
CA GLU A 67 -21.82 -15.09 8.03
C GLU A 67 -22.79 -16.25 7.79
N LEU A 68 -24.10 -15.97 7.75
CA LEU A 68 -25.13 -17.00 7.49
C LEU A 68 -24.99 -17.57 6.07
N VAL A 69 -24.67 -16.75 5.08
CA VAL A 69 -24.50 -17.16 3.68
C VAL A 69 -23.14 -17.80 3.41
N ILE A 70 -22.07 -17.27 4.00
CA ILE A 70 -20.67 -17.71 3.82
C ILE A 70 -20.39 -19.00 4.60
N SER A 71 -21.08 -19.26 5.72
CA SER A 71 -20.96 -20.54 6.42
C SER A 71 -21.32 -21.77 5.55
N LEU A 72 -21.91 -21.56 4.36
CA LEU A 72 -22.17 -22.59 3.36
C LEU A 72 -21.00 -22.82 2.38
N ASN A 73 -20.09 -21.85 2.20
CA ASN A 73 -18.93 -21.91 1.32
C ASN A 73 -17.69 -21.41 2.08
N ASP A 74 -16.94 -22.37 2.60
CA ASP A 74 -15.76 -22.23 3.47
C ASP A 74 -14.79 -21.08 3.08
N GLN A 75 -14.31 -20.34 4.09
CA GLN A 75 -13.03 -19.59 4.16
C GLN A 75 -12.82 -18.15 3.65
N THR A 76 -13.82 -17.37 3.23
CA THR A 76 -13.55 -15.92 2.98
C THR A 76 -14.35 -14.99 3.89
N ASN A 77 -13.71 -14.53 4.97
CA ASN A 77 -14.11 -13.39 5.83
C ASN A 77 -14.11 -12.04 5.08
N ARG A 78 -14.59 -12.01 3.83
CA ARG A 78 -14.41 -10.90 2.89
C ARG A 78 -15.77 -10.44 2.37
N SER A 79 -16.41 -9.53 3.11
CA SER A 79 -17.68 -8.93 2.70
C SER A 79 -17.44 -7.54 2.09
N SER A 80 -17.58 -7.42 0.78
CA SER A 80 -17.56 -6.15 0.02
C SER A 80 -18.98 -5.87 -0.40
N TYR A 81 -19.48 -4.67 -0.12
CA TYR A 81 -20.82 -4.27 -0.50
C TYR A 81 -20.78 -3.03 -1.39
N TYR A 82 -21.62 -3.06 -2.42
CA TYR A 82 -21.66 -2.06 -3.47
C TYR A 82 -22.97 -1.27 -3.40
N HIS A 83 -22.87 0.02 -3.10
CA HIS A 83 -23.92 0.97 -3.41
C HIS A 83 -23.52 1.76 -4.66
N LEU A 84 -24.49 2.27 -5.43
CA LEU A 84 -24.23 2.98 -6.69
C LEU A 84 -23.25 4.15 -6.55
N SER A 85 -23.23 4.79 -5.38
CA SER A 85 -22.37 5.94 -5.07
C SER A 85 -21.24 5.65 -4.08
N LYS A 86 -21.26 4.48 -3.42
CA LYS A 86 -20.36 4.16 -2.31
C LYS A 86 -19.86 2.72 -2.36
N ARG A 87 -18.59 2.54 -2.03
CA ARG A 87 -17.99 1.23 -1.71
C ARG A 87 -17.94 1.10 -0.20
N MET A 88 -18.59 0.06 0.33
CA MET A 88 -18.57 -0.27 1.75
C MET A 88 -17.71 -1.50 1.95
N ILE A 89 -16.62 -1.34 2.69
CA ILE A 89 -15.59 -2.34 2.86
C ILE A 89 -15.41 -2.62 4.33
N MET A 90 -15.34 -3.90 4.65
CA MET A 90 -15.29 -4.36 6.01
C MET A 90 -14.22 -5.42 6.18
N VAL A 91 -13.38 -5.27 7.20
CA VAL A 91 -12.31 -6.21 7.52
C VAL A 91 -12.32 -6.51 9.01
N SER A 92 -12.00 -7.75 9.37
CA SER A 92 -11.78 -8.15 10.76
C SER A 92 -10.28 -8.39 10.96
N PRO A 93 -9.53 -7.43 11.53
CA PRO A 93 -8.09 -7.58 11.73
C PRO A 93 -7.74 -8.54 12.88
N GLU A 94 -8.62 -8.65 13.88
CA GLU A 94 -8.52 -9.53 15.04
C GLU A 94 -9.91 -10.12 15.34
N PRO A 95 -9.99 -11.28 16.00
CA PRO A 95 -11.27 -11.84 16.43
C PRO A 95 -12.09 -10.81 17.22
N ASN A 96 -13.37 -10.69 16.87
CA ASN A 96 -14.35 -9.75 17.45
C ASN A 96 -14.11 -8.27 17.14
N PHE A 97 -13.02 -7.88 16.48
CA PHE A 97 -12.81 -6.51 16.04
C PHE A 97 -13.14 -6.38 14.56
N TRP A 98 -13.83 -5.28 14.23
CA TRP A 98 -14.25 -4.97 12.87
C TRP A 98 -13.86 -3.54 12.54
N ILE A 99 -13.26 -3.35 11.36
CA ILE A 99 -13.04 -2.05 10.75
C ILE A 99 -13.99 -1.95 9.55
N HIS A 100 -14.86 -0.95 9.58
CA HIS A 100 -15.81 -0.67 8.52
C HIS A 100 -15.55 0.71 7.93
N VAL A 101 -15.45 0.76 6.60
CA VAL A 101 -15.09 1.95 5.84
C VAL A 101 -16.10 2.15 4.72
N ALA A 102 -16.59 3.38 4.57
CA ALA A 102 -17.40 3.77 3.43
C ALA A 102 -16.66 4.81 2.58
N ILE A 103 -16.50 4.53 1.29
CA ILE A 103 -15.79 5.37 0.33
C ILE A 103 -16.77 5.82 -0.74
N GLU A 104 -16.87 7.14 -0.99
CA GLU A 104 -17.56 7.65 -2.18
C GLU A 104 -16.72 7.34 -3.42
N VAL A 105 -17.32 6.75 -4.44
CA VAL A 105 -16.65 6.52 -5.73
C VAL A 105 -16.51 7.82 -6.51
N ALA A 106 -15.55 7.87 -7.44
CA ALA A 106 -15.36 9.06 -8.27
C ALA A 106 -16.63 9.34 -9.09
N LYS A 107 -16.97 10.61 -9.24
CA LYS A 107 -18.20 11.01 -9.94
C LYS A 107 -17.98 12.21 -10.87
N VAL A 108 -18.62 12.18 -12.02
CA VAL A 108 -18.58 13.25 -13.01
C VAL A 108 -19.97 13.89 -13.10
N PRO A 109 -20.12 15.20 -12.88
CA PRO A 109 -21.39 15.89 -13.08
C PRO A 109 -21.83 15.73 -14.54
N ARG A 110 -23.03 15.19 -14.78
CA ARG A 110 -23.60 15.17 -16.14
C ARG A 110 -24.04 16.58 -16.48
N THR A 111 -23.56 17.09 -17.62
CA THR A 111 -24.12 18.32 -18.17
C THR A 111 -25.54 18.01 -18.65
N PRO A 112 -26.56 18.80 -18.25
CA PRO A 112 -27.93 18.56 -18.68
C PRO A 112 -27.98 18.66 -20.20
N ASP A 113 -28.35 17.55 -20.85
CA ASP A 113 -28.37 17.45 -22.30
C ASP A 113 -29.32 18.52 -22.87
N PRO A 114 -28.85 19.51 -23.66
CA PRO A 114 -29.68 20.62 -24.11
C PRO A 114 -30.77 20.22 -25.11
N LYS A 115 -30.85 18.93 -25.50
CA LYS A 115 -31.72 18.42 -26.57
C LYS A 115 -33.02 17.74 -26.12
N SER A 116 -33.27 17.57 -24.82
CA SER A 116 -34.54 16.99 -24.33
C SER A 116 -35.71 18.01 -24.22
N LYS A 117 -35.49 19.28 -24.56
CA LYS A 117 -36.52 20.34 -24.59
C LYS A 117 -37.35 20.43 -25.88
N ALA A 118 -37.50 19.33 -26.63
CA ALA A 118 -38.36 19.32 -27.81
C ALA A 118 -39.45 18.25 -27.69
N LYS A 119 -40.69 18.74 -27.54
CA LYS A 119 -41.98 18.07 -27.84
C LYS A 119 -42.77 17.46 -26.67
N SER A 120 -43.16 18.31 -25.70
CA SER A 120 -44.42 18.14 -24.97
C SER A 120 -45.40 19.27 -25.36
N THR A 121 -46.03 19.13 -26.53
CA THR A 121 -47.25 19.87 -26.87
C THR A 121 -48.43 19.25 -26.11
N GLY A 122 -48.83 19.86 -25.00
CA GLY A 122 -50.02 19.43 -24.26
C GLY A 122 -50.42 20.33 -23.08
N LYS A 123 -51.16 21.41 -23.39
CA LYS A 123 -52.13 22.20 -22.59
C LYS A 123 -51.75 22.75 -21.19
N PRO A 124 -51.96 24.07 -20.94
CA PRO A 124 -51.79 24.69 -19.63
C PRO A 124 -53.09 24.75 -18.81
N ALA A 125 -53.02 24.30 -17.56
CA ALA A 125 -53.91 24.61 -16.43
C ALA A 125 -53.23 24.01 -15.18
N ASP A 126 -53.20 24.58 -13.98
CA ASP A 126 -53.57 25.87 -13.40
C ASP A 126 -52.74 25.99 -12.09
N LYS A 127 -52.67 27.19 -11.53
CA LYS A 127 -51.82 27.65 -10.43
C LYS A 127 -51.76 26.74 -9.18
N GLY A 128 -50.55 26.31 -8.84
CA GLY A 128 -50.16 25.92 -7.47
C GLY A 128 -48.72 26.37 -7.21
N LYS A 129 -48.52 27.30 -6.26
CA LYS A 129 -47.20 27.77 -5.81
C LYS A 129 -46.51 26.65 -5.01
N GLU A 130 -45.84 25.73 -5.70
CA GLU A 130 -44.86 24.86 -5.07
C GLU A 130 -43.48 25.35 -5.51
N LYS A 131 -42.62 25.69 -4.53
CA LYS A 131 -41.23 26.06 -4.79
C LYS A 131 -40.56 24.85 -5.45
N GLU A 132 -40.45 24.86 -6.78
CA GLU A 132 -39.64 23.91 -7.53
C GLU A 132 -38.24 23.91 -6.94
N LYS A 133 -37.90 22.84 -6.20
CA LYS A 133 -36.51 22.57 -5.83
C LYS A 133 -35.74 22.47 -7.15
N PRO A 134 -34.61 23.20 -7.31
CA PRO A 134 -33.80 23.07 -8.52
C PRO A 134 -33.44 21.59 -8.72
N PRO A 135 -33.50 21.06 -9.95
CA PRO A 135 -33.23 19.66 -10.22
C PRO A 135 -31.84 19.32 -9.69
N SER A 136 -31.77 18.30 -8.83
CA SER A 136 -30.50 17.83 -8.28
C SER A 136 -29.56 17.44 -9.43
N PRO A 137 -28.28 17.84 -9.38
CA PRO A 137 -27.32 17.50 -10.42
C PRO A 137 -27.22 15.96 -10.54
N MET A 138 -27.46 15.44 -11.74
CA MET A 138 -27.27 14.02 -12.03
C MET A 138 -25.77 13.74 -12.17
N TYR A 139 -25.27 12.73 -11.46
CA TYR A 139 -23.86 12.31 -11.52
C TYR A 139 -23.71 10.99 -12.28
N ASP A 140 -22.57 10.85 -12.96
CA ASP A 140 -22.09 9.59 -13.51
C ASP A 140 -20.99 9.04 -12.60
N TYR A 141 -21.25 7.90 -11.96
CA TYR A 141 -20.33 7.27 -11.00
C TYR A 141 -19.37 6.33 -11.72
N GLN A 142 -18.10 6.38 -11.32
CA GLN A 142 -17.01 5.59 -11.91
C GLN A 142 -16.65 4.43 -10.99
N ASP A 143 -17.37 3.32 -11.14
CA ASP A 143 -17.19 2.11 -10.33
C ASP A 143 -15.76 1.55 -10.32
N GLY A 144 -15.00 1.76 -11.39
CA GLY A 144 -13.60 1.34 -11.50
C GLY A 144 -12.59 2.28 -10.86
N SER A 145 -13.01 3.33 -10.14
CA SER A 145 -12.08 4.26 -9.48
C SER A 145 -11.53 3.75 -8.15
N VAL A 146 -12.12 2.69 -7.59
CA VAL A 146 -11.75 2.12 -6.29
C VAL A 146 -11.66 0.60 -6.44
N HIS A 147 -10.59 0.00 -5.94
CA HIS A 147 -10.37 -1.44 -5.97
C HIS A 147 -10.50 -2.01 -4.56
N ASP A 148 -11.52 -2.84 -4.34
CA ASP A 148 -11.84 -3.39 -3.03
C ASP A 148 -10.68 -4.15 -2.38
N GLY A 149 -9.94 -4.95 -3.16
CA GLY A 149 -8.76 -5.68 -2.68
C GLY A 149 -7.66 -4.74 -2.16
N ALA A 150 -7.35 -3.69 -2.93
CA ALA A 150 -6.35 -2.68 -2.54
C ALA A 150 -6.78 -1.90 -1.29
N ILE A 151 -8.06 -1.52 -1.21
CA ILE A 151 -8.59 -0.83 -0.02
C ILE A 151 -8.49 -1.72 1.22
N ARG A 152 -8.84 -3.01 1.12
CA ARG A 152 -8.67 -3.96 2.22
C ARG A 152 -7.21 -4.07 2.63
N ALA A 153 -6.30 -4.21 1.67
CA ALA A 153 -4.87 -4.28 1.92
C ALA A 153 -4.36 -3.03 2.64
N HIS A 154 -4.81 -1.83 2.24
CA HIS A 154 -4.48 -0.57 2.92
C HIS A 154 -4.99 -0.54 4.36
N ILE A 155 -6.24 -0.94 4.61
CA ILE A 155 -6.80 -0.97 5.98
C ILE A 155 -6.00 -1.96 6.84
N MET A 156 -5.71 -3.16 6.32
CA MET A 156 -4.90 -4.15 7.03
C MET A 156 -3.48 -3.67 7.29
N ASN A 157 -2.83 -2.99 6.34
CA ASN A 157 -1.52 -2.36 6.52
C ASN A 157 -1.58 -1.24 7.58
N GLY A 158 -2.66 -0.44 7.58
CA GLY A 158 -2.92 0.55 8.62
C GLY A 158 -3.00 -0.09 10.02
N TYR A 159 -3.74 -1.19 10.14
CA TYR A 159 -3.82 -1.97 11.37
C TYR A 159 -2.47 -2.58 11.78
N GLU A 160 -1.71 -3.16 10.85
CA GLU A 160 -0.39 -3.72 11.13
C GLU A 160 0.61 -2.65 11.60
N ARG A 161 0.52 -1.42 11.07
CA ARG A 161 1.32 -0.27 11.57
C ARG A 161 0.87 0.20 12.95
N PHE A 162 -0.43 0.22 13.22
CA PHE A 162 -0.96 0.47 14.56
C PHE A 162 -0.40 -0.55 15.54
N LYS A 163 -0.51 -1.84 15.19
CA LYS A 163 -0.04 -2.97 16.00
C LYS A 163 1.44 -2.86 16.31
N LEU A 164 2.27 -2.53 15.31
CA LEU A 164 3.71 -2.36 15.47
C LEU A 164 4.09 -1.28 16.50
N THR A 165 3.29 -0.23 16.63
CA THR A 165 3.62 0.94 17.46
C THR A 165 2.94 0.91 18.83
N HIS A 166 1.74 0.33 18.92
CA HIS A 166 0.91 0.38 20.14
C HIS A 166 0.63 -1.00 20.76
N GLY A 167 0.82 -2.10 20.00
CA GLY A 167 0.31 -3.43 20.35
C GLY A 167 -1.02 -3.74 19.67
N SER A 168 -1.47 -5.00 19.77
CA SER A 168 -2.75 -5.45 19.21
C SER A 168 -3.93 -4.84 19.99
N PHE A 169 -5.11 -4.76 19.37
CA PHE A 169 -6.34 -4.33 20.04
C PHE A 169 -6.63 -5.22 21.25
N THR A 170 -6.49 -6.54 21.09
CA THR A 170 -6.69 -7.52 22.16
C THR A 170 -5.71 -7.32 23.32
N SER A 171 -4.41 -7.10 23.02
CA SER A 171 -3.37 -6.88 24.04
C SER A 171 -3.59 -5.57 24.80
N ILE A 172 -3.98 -4.50 24.11
CA ILE A 172 -4.25 -3.20 24.74
C ILE A 172 -5.53 -3.29 25.59
N LEU A 173 -6.60 -3.91 25.05
CA LEU A 173 -7.87 -4.05 25.77
C LEU A 173 -7.71 -4.88 27.05
N SER A 174 -6.96 -5.98 26.99
CA SER A 174 -6.74 -6.87 28.14
C SER A 174 -5.75 -6.30 29.17
N GLY A 175 -4.71 -5.61 28.71
CA GLY A 175 -3.66 -5.08 29.57
C GLY A 175 -3.94 -3.68 30.13
N LEU A 176 -4.50 -2.78 29.32
CA LEU A 176 -4.69 -1.35 29.65
C LEU A 176 -6.17 -0.92 29.73
N GLY A 177 -7.09 -1.73 29.20
CA GLY A 177 -8.53 -1.49 29.24
C GLY A 177 -9.07 -0.71 28.03
N GLN A 178 -10.41 -0.62 27.95
CA GLN A 178 -11.13 -0.05 26.81
C GLN A 178 -10.78 1.42 26.55
N HIS A 179 -10.77 2.25 27.59
CA HIS A 179 -10.50 3.69 27.43
C HIS A 179 -9.09 3.95 26.87
N ALA A 180 -8.10 3.13 27.26
CA ALA A 180 -6.75 3.23 26.71
C ALA A 180 -6.74 2.85 25.22
N LEU A 181 -7.45 1.78 24.84
CA LEU A 181 -7.60 1.40 23.44
C LEU A 181 -8.25 2.52 22.62
N GLU A 182 -9.40 3.05 23.06
CA GLU A 182 -10.10 4.17 22.40
C GLU A 182 -9.17 5.37 22.18
N LEU A 183 -8.39 5.75 23.20
CA LEU A 183 -7.44 6.86 23.09
C LEU A 183 -6.33 6.61 22.06
N GLN A 184 -5.78 5.39 22.01
CA GLN A 184 -4.76 5.04 21.02
C GLN A 184 -5.35 4.98 19.61
N LEU A 185 -6.57 4.44 19.47
CA LEU A 185 -7.28 4.41 18.20
C LEU A 185 -7.52 5.84 17.68
N GLU A 186 -8.00 6.74 18.54
CA GLU A 186 -8.24 8.15 18.18
C GLU A 186 -6.96 8.84 17.70
N ARG A 187 -5.84 8.65 18.41
CA ARG A 187 -4.55 9.28 18.05
C ARG A 187 -4.01 8.78 16.72
N PHE A 188 -4.13 7.49 16.44
CA PHE A 188 -3.57 6.88 15.24
C PHE A 188 -4.53 6.99 14.05
N TRP A 189 -5.76 6.47 14.18
CA TRP A 189 -6.69 6.30 13.07
C TRP A 189 -7.26 7.62 12.56
N THR A 190 -7.38 8.66 13.40
CA THR A 190 -7.77 9.98 12.91
C THR A 190 -6.73 10.54 11.94
N VAL A 191 -5.44 10.49 12.29
CA VAL A 191 -4.37 10.97 11.40
C VAL A 191 -4.24 10.08 10.16
N TRP A 192 -4.31 8.76 10.35
CA TRP A 192 -4.23 7.79 9.25
C TRP A 192 -5.38 7.97 8.24
N ALA A 193 -6.63 8.02 8.71
CA ALA A 193 -7.82 8.09 7.85
C ALA A 193 -7.84 9.36 6.98
N TRP A 194 -7.39 10.50 7.53
CA TRP A 194 -7.40 11.78 6.84
C TRP A 194 -6.13 12.07 6.04
N SER A 195 -5.05 11.30 6.25
CA SER A 195 -3.88 11.29 5.36
C SER A 195 -3.99 10.25 4.23
N TRP A 196 -4.99 9.37 4.28
CA TRP A 196 -5.18 8.33 3.28
C TRP A 196 -5.66 8.90 1.94
N ASN A 197 -4.76 8.83 0.94
CA ASN A 197 -5.05 9.21 -0.42
C ASN A 197 -5.69 8.06 -1.21
N ILE A 198 -7.01 8.05 -1.33
CA ILE A 198 -7.76 7.01 -2.05
C ILE A 198 -7.67 7.18 -3.57
N GLU A 199 -7.39 8.39 -4.07
CA GLU A 199 -7.26 8.63 -5.52
C GLU A 199 -5.92 8.13 -6.06
N GLU A 200 -4.88 8.15 -5.25
CA GLU A 200 -3.58 7.60 -5.60
C GLU A 200 -3.69 6.08 -5.65
N SER A 201 -3.87 5.57 -6.89
CA SER A 201 -3.84 4.14 -7.15
C SER A 201 -2.51 3.60 -6.63
N PRO A 202 -2.53 2.68 -5.65
CA PRO A 202 -1.30 2.05 -5.19
C PRO A 202 -0.65 1.36 -6.38
N GLU A 203 0.68 1.38 -6.41
CA GLU A 203 1.39 0.55 -7.36
C GLU A 203 1.11 -0.90 -7.00
N PHE A 204 0.73 -1.70 -7.99
CA PHE A 204 0.28 -3.08 -7.76
C PHE A 204 1.26 -3.87 -6.87
N GLY A 205 2.57 -3.61 -6.96
CA GLY A 205 3.59 -4.31 -6.19
C GLY A 205 3.65 -3.99 -4.69
N GLU A 206 3.10 -2.87 -4.22
CA GLU A 206 3.26 -2.40 -2.84
C GLU A 206 2.60 -3.32 -1.80
N ASP A 207 1.55 -4.04 -2.19
CA ASP A 207 0.77 -4.89 -1.30
C ASP A 207 1.41 -6.26 -1.03
N PHE A 208 2.46 -6.64 -1.76
CA PHE A 208 3.00 -8.01 -1.78
C PHE A 208 4.22 -8.23 -0.87
N GLY A 209 4.65 -7.20 -0.15
CA GLY A 209 5.80 -7.23 0.74
C GLY A 209 7.06 -6.58 0.16
N PRO A 210 8.11 -6.45 0.97
CA PRO A 210 9.34 -5.75 0.60
C PRO A 210 10.08 -6.48 -0.54
N LEU A 211 10.79 -5.70 -1.36
CA LEU A 211 11.48 -6.21 -2.54
C LEU A 211 12.83 -6.86 -2.16
N LEU A 212 13.15 -7.99 -2.76
CA LEU A 212 14.46 -8.63 -2.66
C LEU A 212 15.39 -8.04 -3.73
N PRO A 213 16.68 -7.85 -3.43
CA PRO A 213 17.64 -7.41 -4.43
C PRO A 213 17.80 -8.48 -5.54
N PRO A 214 18.15 -8.09 -6.78
CA PRO A 214 18.30 -9.05 -7.89
C PRO A 214 19.28 -10.20 -7.63
N CYS A 215 20.24 -10.01 -6.72
CA CYS A 215 21.25 -10.99 -6.33
C CYS A 215 21.05 -11.55 -4.91
N TYR A 216 19.82 -11.52 -4.38
CA TYR A 216 19.54 -11.92 -2.99
C TYR A 216 20.08 -13.33 -2.65
N ALA A 217 20.03 -14.28 -3.59
CA ALA A 217 20.51 -15.64 -3.38
C ALA A 217 22.00 -15.72 -3.00
N SER A 218 22.83 -14.78 -3.46
CA SER A 218 24.25 -14.70 -3.05
C SER A 218 24.47 -13.87 -1.78
N LEU A 219 23.50 -13.04 -1.37
CA LEU A 219 23.61 -12.17 -0.21
C LEU A 219 23.15 -12.85 1.08
N ILE A 220 22.14 -13.74 1.01
CA ILE A 220 21.64 -14.48 2.17
C ILE A 220 22.77 -15.25 2.88
N PRO A 221 23.63 -16.04 2.19
CA PRO A 221 24.70 -16.77 2.86
C PRO A 221 25.71 -15.88 3.60
N ILE A 222 25.99 -14.68 3.08
CA ILE A 222 26.90 -13.71 3.71
C ILE A 222 26.29 -13.23 5.04
N LEU A 223 24.99 -12.93 5.03
CA LEU A 223 24.28 -12.50 6.23
C LEU A 223 24.09 -13.64 7.24
N ASP A 224 23.89 -14.87 6.78
CA ASP A 224 23.79 -16.05 7.64
C ASP A 224 25.14 -16.39 8.30
N GLU A 225 26.26 -16.28 7.59
CA GLU A 225 27.61 -16.41 8.18
C GLU A 225 27.84 -15.37 9.28
N PHE A 226 27.37 -14.13 9.08
CA PHE A 226 27.37 -13.11 10.14
C PHE A 226 26.48 -13.50 11.32
N ALA A 227 25.28 -14.04 11.05
CA ALA A 227 24.33 -14.47 12.08
C ALA A 227 24.87 -15.62 12.95
N GLU A 228 25.74 -16.48 12.42
CA GLU A 228 26.39 -17.56 13.16
C GLU A 228 27.31 -17.06 14.29
N ASN A 229 27.79 -15.82 14.21
CA ASN A 229 28.62 -15.22 15.26
C ASN A 229 27.82 -14.56 16.39
N LEU A 230 26.50 -14.47 16.24
CA LEU A 230 25.58 -13.88 17.22
C LEU A 230 24.81 -14.98 17.96
N SER A 231 24.29 -14.67 19.15
CA SER A 231 23.33 -15.54 19.83
C SER A 231 22.12 -15.88 18.95
N THR A 232 21.46 -16.99 19.26
CA THR A 232 20.32 -17.50 18.48
C THR A 232 19.12 -16.56 18.49
N ASP A 233 18.98 -15.78 19.54
CA ASP A 233 17.85 -14.88 19.78
C ASP A 233 18.02 -13.53 19.06
N ILE A 234 19.24 -13.20 18.62
CA ILE A 234 19.47 -12.02 17.78
C ILE A 234 19.30 -12.40 16.30
N ILE A 235 18.36 -11.73 15.65
CA ILE A 235 18.00 -11.98 14.26
C ILE A 235 18.46 -10.81 13.40
N PRO A 236 19.54 -10.98 12.62
CA PRO A 236 20.03 -9.93 11.75
C PRO A 236 19.23 -9.86 10.45
N VAL A 237 19.02 -8.63 9.99
CA VAL A 237 18.39 -8.34 8.70
C VAL A 237 18.98 -7.04 8.16
N ILE A 238 19.19 -6.97 6.84
CA ILE A 238 19.71 -5.76 6.21
C ILE A 238 18.64 -5.13 5.34
N PHE A 239 18.53 -3.81 5.46
CA PHE A 239 17.65 -2.98 4.66
C PHE A 239 18.48 -2.05 3.80
N SER A 240 18.08 -1.94 2.54
CA SER A 240 18.29 -0.73 1.76
C SER A 240 16.94 -0.02 1.62
N ARG A 241 16.94 1.20 1.08
CA ARG A 241 15.69 1.96 0.91
C ARG A 241 14.59 1.23 0.15
N GLN A 242 14.96 0.39 -0.82
CA GLN A 242 14.00 -0.34 -1.67
C GLN A 242 14.02 -1.84 -1.45
N HIS A 243 15.08 -2.39 -0.87
CA HIS A 243 15.27 -3.83 -0.79
C HIS A 243 15.54 -4.32 0.63
N ILE A 244 15.11 -5.54 0.91
CA ILE A 244 15.45 -6.29 2.12
C ILE A 244 16.40 -7.44 1.76
N ILE A 245 17.38 -7.69 2.62
CA ILE A 245 18.21 -8.90 2.62
C ILE A 245 17.91 -9.61 3.95
N PRO A 246 16.95 -10.55 3.95
CA PRO A 246 16.59 -11.28 5.16
C PRO A 246 17.61 -12.39 5.44
N SER A 247 17.96 -12.60 6.71
CA SER A 247 18.63 -13.84 7.11
C SER A 247 17.66 -15.02 7.05
N THR A 248 18.19 -16.24 7.05
CA THR A 248 17.38 -17.46 7.18
C THR A 248 16.59 -17.45 8.48
N ARG A 249 17.17 -16.93 9.57
CA ARG A 249 16.47 -16.75 10.86
C ARG A 249 15.29 -15.79 10.73
N PHE A 250 15.50 -14.63 10.08
CA PHE A 250 14.44 -13.64 9.85
C PHE A 250 13.26 -14.22 9.06
N THR A 251 13.55 -15.03 8.04
CA THR A 251 12.52 -15.69 7.23
C THR A 251 11.77 -16.77 8.01
N THR A 252 12.45 -17.46 8.93
CA THR A 252 11.87 -18.52 9.78
C THR A 252 10.88 -17.95 10.80
N GLU A 253 11.10 -16.74 11.31
CA GLU A 253 10.22 -16.09 12.29
C GLU A 253 8.95 -15.46 11.69
N HIS A 254 8.83 -15.39 10.36
CA HIS A 254 7.64 -14.88 9.66
C HIS A 254 7.19 -13.48 10.13
N TYR A 255 8.15 -12.56 10.34
CA TYR A 255 7.82 -11.19 10.75
C TYR A 255 6.88 -10.49 9.76
N PRO A 256 5.98 -9.62 10.26
CA PRO A 256 5.01 -8.95 9.41
C PRO A 256 5.69 -7.95 8.46
N ALA A 257 5.14 -7.81 7.24
CA ALA A 257 5.66 -6.87 6.25
C ALA A 257 5.67 -5.40 6.75
N SER A 258 4.78 -5.04 7.68
CA SER A 258 4.76 -3.72 8.32
C SER A 258 6.05 -3.40 9.09
N LEU A 259 6.69 -4.39 9.72
CA LEU A 259 8.00 -4.23 10.36
C LEU A 259 9.04 -3.85 9.33
N THR A 260 9.08 -4.58 8.20
CA THR A 260 10.05 -4.32 7.14
C THR A 260 9.88 -2.94 6.53
N ALA A 261 8.64 -2.50 6.29
CA ALA A 261 8.33 -1.17 5.80
C ALA A 261 8.71 -0.07 6.80
N HIS A 262 8.47 -0.30 8.09
CA HIS A 262 8.87 0.63 9.15
C HIS A 262 10.39 0.77 9.22
N LEU A 263 11.12 -0.35 9.27
CA LEU A 263 12.59 -0.36 9.31
C LEU A 263 13.20 0.26 8.04
N ALA A 264 12.67 -0.05 6.86
CA ALA A 264 13.12 0.56 5.61
C ALA A 264 12.92 2.10 5.60
N SER A 265 11.89 2.62 6.29
CA SER A 265 11.64 4.06 6.40
C SER A 265 12.65 4.80 7.28
N VAL A 266 13.39 4.08 8.14
CA VAL A 266 14.48 4.63 8.95
C VAL A 266 15.74 4.87 8.10
N VAL A 267 15.90 4.13 6.98
CA VAL A 267 17.02 4.30 6.07
C VAL A 267 16.95 5.68 5.41
N PRO A 268 17.98 6.54 5.58
CA PRO A 268 17.97 7.88 5.01
C PRO A 268 17.75 7.84 3.49
N PRO A 269 16.98 8.78 2.93
CA PRO A 269 16.83 8.87 1.49
C PRO A 269 18.21 9.14 0.87
N LYS A 270 18.60 8.36 -0.15
CA LYS A 270 19.80 8.67 -0.94
C LYS A 270 19.76 10.15 -1.28
N LEU A 271 20.78 10.89 -0.87
CA LEU A 271 20.97 12.24 -1.36
C LEU A 271 21.17 12.07 -2.85
N ASN A 272 20.12 12.34 -3.63
CA ASN A 272 20.25 12.52 -5.05
C ASN A 272 21.23 13.67 -5.18
N HIS A 273 22.51 13.34 -5.34
CA HIS A 273 23.49 14.27 -5.85
C HIS A 273 22.92 14.62 -7.21
N SER A 274 22.13 15.71 -7.23
CA SER A 274 21.60 16.29 -8.44
C SER A 274 22.79 16.31 -9.37
N PRO A 275 22.79 15.53 -10.47
CA PRO A 275 23.96 15.35 -11.30
C PRO A 275 24.37 16.77 -11.64
N SER A 276 25.49 17.21 -11.04
CA SER A 276 25.90 18.58 -11.23
C SER A 276 26.02 18.73 -12.73
N SER A 277 25.48 19.83 -13.24
CA SER A 277 25.33 20.14 -14.66
C SER A 277 26.64 20.08 -15.46
N ASP A 278 27.76 19.70 -14.84
CA ASP A 278 29.09 19.56 -15.40
C ASP A 278 29.31 18.27 -16.20
N THR A 279 28.59 17.17 -15.92
CA THR A 279 28.80 15.92 -16.70
C THR A 279 28.28 16.01 -18.15
N LEU A 280 27.31 16.89 -18.44
CA LEU A 280 26.91 17.19 -19.82
C LEU A 280 27.94 18.05 -20.57
N ASN A 281 28.77 18.83 -19.86
CA ASN A 281 29.85 19.61 -20.48
C ASN A 281 31.06 18.73 -20.86
N THR A 282 31.27 17.60 -20.17
CA THR A 282 32.40 16.70 -20.47
C THR A 282 32.15 15.79 -21.67
N LEU A 283 30.89 15.44 -21.98
CA LEU A 283 30.55 14.70 -23.21
C LEU A 283 30.47 15.60 -24.44
N ALA A 284 30.16 16.89 -24.27
CA ALA A 284 30.20 17.87 -25.35
C ALA A 284 31.63 18.20 -25.82
N SER A 285 32.66 17.99 -24.98
CA SER A 285 34.06 18.29 -25.34
C SER A 285 34.81 17.14 -26.03
N SER A 286 34.24 15.93 -26.13
CA SER A 286 34.93 14.78 -26.74
C SER A 286 34.62 14.54 -28.23
N VAL A 287 33.72 15.34 -28.83
CA VAL A 287 33.32 15.21 -30.25
C VAL A 287 34.35 15.83 -31.24
N ASP A 288 35.44 16.43 -30.76
CA ASP A 288 36.43 17.12 -31.61
C ASP A 288 37.61 16.23 -32.13
N THR A 289 37.56 14.90 -31.97
CA THR A 289 38.69 14.02 -32.36
C THR A 289 38.68 13.47 -33.80
N ILE A 290 37.82 13.98 -34.69
CA ILE A 290 37.86 13.62 -36.13
C ILE A 290 38.08 14.89 -36.99
N ARG A 291 39.22 15.56 -36.80
CA ARG A 291 39.81 16.40 -37.86
C ARG A 291 41.12 15.77 -38.33
N GLY A 292 41.12 15.36 -39.60
CA GLY A 292 42.27 14.77 -40.26
C GLY A 292 43.51 15.66 -40.17
N ARG A 293 44.64 15.04 -39.83
CA ARG A 293 45.97 15.61 -40.01
C ARG A 293 46.17 16.02 -41.48
N LEU A 294 46.20 17.32 -41.76
CA LEU A 294 46.94 17.83 -42.91
C LEU A 294 48.43 17.94 -42.52
N PRO A 295 49.36 17.54 -43.39
CA PRO A 295 50.76 17.86 -43.22
C PRO A 295 51.02 19.25 -43.84
N THR A 296 51.73 20.16 -43.16
CA THR A 296 52.90 20.86 -43.75
C THR A 296 53.53 21.93 -42.84
N ASN A 297 54.86 21.86 -42.78
CA ASN A 297 55.89 22.90 -42.95
C ASN A 297 55.81 24.27 -42.26
N ALA A 298 56.93 24.52 -41.56
CA ALA A 298 57.62 25.78 -41.28
C ALA A 298 57.27 27.03 -42.11
N ALA A 299 57.10 28.17 -41.42
CA ALA A 299 57.90 29.41 -41.57
C ALA A 299 57.24 30.61 -40.85
N THR A 300 58.02 31.22 -39.94
CA THR A 300 58.29 32.67 -39.78
C THR A 300 57.16 33.74 -39.69
N ALA A 301 57.18 34.45 -38.55
CA ALA A 301 57.11 35.91 -38.33
C ALA A 301 55.78 36.73 -38.41
N VAL A 302 55.51 37.37 -37.25
CA VAL A 302 55.33 38.83 -37.00
C VAL A 302 54.05 39.57 -37.47
N ALA A 303 53.37 40.14 -36.45
CA ALA A 303 52.69 41.44 -36.34
C ALA A 303 51.18 41.63 -36.66
N LYS A 304 50.54 42.22 -35.61
CA LYS A 304 49.55 43.31 -35.55
C LYS A 304 48.08 43.07 -35.95
N ALA A 305 47.23 43.53 -35.03
CA ALA A 305 45.77 43.66 -35.01
C ALA A 305 45.24 44.79 -35.94
N PRO A 306 43.97 45.26 -35.82
CA PRO A 306 42.64 44.60 -35.86
C PRO A 306 41.67 45.31 -36.83
N VAL A 307 40.68 44.64 -37.48
CA VAL A 307 39.49 45.32 -38.05
C VAL A 307 38.26 44.38 -38.13
N ASN A 308 37.11 44.93 -37.71
CA ASN A 308 35.74 44.41 -37.85
C ASN A 308 35.29 44.22 -39.31
N ALA A 309 34.50 43.18 -39.62
CA ALA A 309 33.28 43.30 -40.43
C ALA A 309 32.51 41.97 -40.56
N THR A 310 31.25 42.05 -40.19
CA THR A 310 30.07 41.33 -40.67
C THR A 310 30.11 40.96 -42.17
N THR A 311 29.71 39.74 -42.53
CA THR A 311 28.68 39.44 -43.57
C THR A 311 28.54 37.94 -43.87
N ASN A 312 27.27 37.51 -43.96
CA ASN A 312 26.71 36.46 -44.83
C ASN A 312 27.43 35.12 -44.97
N SER A 313 26.97 34.14 -44.18
CA SER A 313 27.14 32.71 -44.44
C SER A 313 25.95 32.20 -45.28
N GLY A 314 26.24 31.83 -46.52
CA GLY A 314 25.37 31.05 -47.39
C GLY A 314 26.12 29.81 -47.90
N GLY A 315 25.49 28.64 -47.73
CA GLY A 315 25.55 27.50 -48.64
C GLY A 315 26.83 26.65 -48.68
N ALA A 316 26.77 25.48 -48.04
CA ALA A 316 27.45 24.28 -48.54
C ALA A 316 26.62 23.04 -48.21
N ASN A 317 26.00 22.47 -49.25
CA ASN A 317 25.33 21.17 -49.24
C ASN A 317 26.37 20.04 -49.24
N PHE A 318 26.18 19.01 -48.42
CA PHE A 318 26.86 17.72 -48.63
C PHE A 318 26.05 16.54 -48.06
N LEU A 319 25.63 15.64 -48.97
CA LEU A 319 24.99 14.31 -48.82
C LEU A 319 23.61 14.28 -48.13
N GLY A 320 22.50 13.88 -48.76
CA GLY A 320 22.32 12.88 -49.82
C GLY A 320 21.24 11.87 -49.38
N MET A 321 20.01 12.32 -49.15
CA MET A 321 18.82 11.48 -48.89
C MET A 321 17.67 11.92 -49.81
N PRO A 322 16.92 10.98 -50.42
CA PRO A 322 15.83 11.32 -51.34
C PRO A 322 14.62 11.93 -50.59
N PRO A 323 13.89 12.87 -51.22
CA PRO A 323 12.75 13.53 -50.60
C PRO A 323 11.51 12.64 -50.63
N MET A 324 10.99 12.28 -49.46
CA MET A 324 9.67 11.68 -49.30
C MET A 324 8.60 12.78 -49.44
N PRO A 325 7.47 12.53 -50.13
CA PRO A 325 6.41 13.54 -50.29
C PRO A 325 5.71 13.81 -48.95
N ALA A 326 5.56 15.10 -48.64
CA ALA A 326 4.82 15.60 -47.50
C ALA A 326 3.33 15.23 -47.60
N MET A 327 2.92 14.18 -46.88
CA MET A 327 1.51 13.89 -46.65
C MET A 327 0.99 14.77 -45.52
N ASN A 328 0.25 15.81 -45.92
CA ASN A 328 -0.56 16.64 -45.07
C ASN A 328 -1.79 15.85 -44.59
N MET A 329 -1.72 15.25 -43.40
CA MET A 329 -2.82 14.52 -42.77
C MET A 329 -3.63 15.45 -41.86
N ASN A 330 -4.59 16.15 -42.45
CA ASN A 330 -5.67 16.79 -41.72
C ASN A 330 -6.80 15.75 -41.56
N MET A 331 -6.78 14.98 -40.47
CA MET A 331 -7.81 13.97 -40.18
C MET A 331 -9.03 14.61 -39.49
N ASP A 332 -10.13 14.72 -40.24
CA ASP A 332 -11.46 15.09 -39.74
C ASP A 332 -12.13 13.88 -39.06
N VAL A 333 -12.23 13.93 -37.73
CA VAL A 333 -12.66 12.83 -36.85
C VAL A 333 -14.19 12.55 -36.92
N ARG A 334 -14.91 13.11 -37.90
CA ARG A 334 -16.38 13.05 -37.98
C ARG A 334 -16.94 12.17 -39.10
N LYS A 335 -16.11 11.35 -39.76
CA LYS A 335 -16.54 10.47 -40.87
C LYS A 335 -16.11 9.01 -40.72
N TRP A 336 -16.04 8.49 -39.51
CA TRP A 336 -15.96 7.03 -39.32
C TRP A 336 -17.35 6.41 -39.44
N ASN A 337 -17.73 6.11 -40.69
CA ASN A 337 -18.87 5.27 -41.02
C ASN A 337 -18.52 3.80 -40.70
N TRP A 338 -19.14 3.25 -39.67
CA TRP A 338 -19.15 1.81 -39.41
C TRP A 338 -19.90 1.08 -40.54
N PRO A 339 -19.34 0.02 -41.14
CA PRO A 339 -20.08 -0.84 -42.05
C PRO A 339 -21.25 -1.52 -41.31
N GLY A 340 -22.47 -1.22 -41.74
CA GLY A 340 -23.72 -1.68 -41.14
C GLY A 340 -24.02 -3.15 -41.43
N TYR A 341 -23.53 -4.05 -40.58
CA TYR A 341 -23.89 -5.47 -40.59
C TYR A 341 -24.31 -6.01 -39.21
N LEU A 342 -24.93 -5.17 -38.38
CA LEU A 342 -25.60 -5.59 -37.14
C LEU A 342 -26.98 -4.92 -37.04
N THR A 343 -27.91 -5.33 -37.90
CA THR A 343 -29.34 -5.10 -37.68
C THR A 343 -29.91 -6.25 -36.87
N PHE A 344 -30.21 -6.01 -35.60
CA PHE A 344 -30.96 -6.96 -34.76
C PHE A 344 -32.40 -7.04 -35.26
N GLY A 345 -32.72 -8.18 -35.88
CA GLY A 345 -34.07 -8.54 -36.28
C GLY A 345 -34.97 -8.77 -35.07
N LYS A 346 -36.06 -8.02 -35.02
CA LYS A 346 -37.28 -8.38 -34.30
C LYS A 346 -37.74 -9.76 -34.78
N SER A 347 -37.85 -10.73 -33.88
CA SER A 347 -38.67 -11.92 -34.12
C SER A 347 -39.66 -12.12 -32.99
N THR A 348 -40.90 -12.32 -33.43
CA THR A 348 -42.12 -12.56 -32.68
C THR A 348 -42.30 -14.05 -32.43
N ALA A 349 -42.74 -14.40 -31.22
CA ALA A 349 -43.55 -15.56 -30.83
C ALA A 349 -43.30 -16.92 -31.53
N SER A 350 -42.85 -17.92 -30.76
CA SER A 350 -43.48 -19.26 -30.79
C SER A 350 -43.18 -20.04 -29.50
N LYS A 351 -44.25 -20.60 -28.92
CA LYS A 351 -44.25 -21.62 -27.85
C LYS A 351 -43.58 -22.91 -28.36
N PRO A 352 -42.84 -23.62 -27.50
CA PRO A 352 -42.78 -25.07 -27.60
C PRO A 352 -43.51 -25.74 -26.42
N SER A 353 -44.32 -26.72 -26.80
CA SER A 353 -44.95 -27.73 -25.98
C SER A 353 -43.93 -28.75 -25.47
N THR A 354 -43.97 -29.07 -24.18
CA THR A 354 -43.23 -30.21 -23.59
C THR A 354 -44.24 -31.22 -23.05
N GLU A 355 -44.19 -32.44 -23.59
CA GLU A 355 -44.94 -33.61 -23.11
C GLU A 355 -44.23 -34.29 -21.93
N LYS A 356 -45.06 -34.80 -20.98
CA LYS A 356 -45.01 -36.07 -20.21
C LYS A 356 -43.65 -36.54 -19.64
N SER A 357 -43.48 -36.97 -18.39
CA SER A 357 -44.29 -37.78 -17.44
C SER A 357 -43.52 -37.74 -16.08
N VAL A 358 -44.11 -37.84 -14.89
CA VAL A 358 -44.54 -39.09 -14.21
C VAL A 358 -45.37 -38.68 -12.98
N SER A 359 -46.52 -39.31 -12.81
CA SER A 359 -47.45 -39.12 -11.68
C SER A 359 -47.14 -40.15 -10.59
N ILE A 360 -46.93 -39.71 -9.35
CA ILE A 360 -46.99 -40.57 -8.16
C ILE A 360 -48.27 -40.24 -7.39
N VAL A 361 -48.98 -41.31 -7.08
CA VAL A 361 -50.31 -41.43 -6.51
C VAL A 361 -50.36 -40.90 -5.08
N THR A 362 -51.37 -40.08 -4.80
CA THR A 362 -51.75 -39.68 -3.43
C THR A 362 -52.76 -40.70 -2.90
N GLU A 363 -52.35 -41.51 -1.94
CA GLU A 363 -53.25 -42.39 -1.20
C GLU A 363 -53.59 -41.74 0.15
N LYS A 364 -54.88 -41.46 0.33
CA LYS A 364 -55.47 -41.03 1.59
C LYS A 364 -55.63 -42.24 2.49
N GLU A 365 -55.00 -42.23 3.65
CA GLU A 365 -55.40 -43.12 4.74
C GLU A 365 -55.48 -42.36 6.07
N ASN A 366 -56.64 -42.52 6.70
CA ASN A 366 -57.01 -42.03 8.02
C ASN A 366 -56.57 -43.07 9.05
N PRO A 367 -56.07 -42.71 10.24
CA PRO A 367 -56.67 -43.35 11.42
C PRO A 367 -56.78 -42.48 12.68
N GLN A 368 -57.95 -42.60 13.29
CA GLN A 368 -58.27 -42.78 14.72
C GLN A 368 -57.22 -42.47 15.82
N THR A 369 -57.71 -41.72 16.81
CA THR A 369 -57.36 -41.67 18.26
C THR A 369 -56.98 -43.05 18.85
N PRO A 370 -56.16 -43.20 19.95
CA PRO A 370 -56.29 -42.54 21.28
C PRO A 370 -54.90 -42.32 22.01
N PRO A 371 -54.72 -42.51 23.36
CA PRO A 371 -54.85 -41.52 24.44
C PRO A 371 -53.59 -41.26 25.32
N LYS A 372 -53.66 -40.22 26.17
CA LYS A 372 -53.02 -40.01 27.50
C LYS A 372 -51.47 -39.93 27.65
N LYS A 373 -51.06 -38.77 28.21
CA LYS A 373 -49.88 -38.41 29.06
C LYS A 373 -49.10 -39.58 29.72
N PRO A 374 -47.76 -39.49 29.90
CA PRO A 374 -47.06 -38.49 30.77
C PRO A 374 -45.85 -37.81 30.09
N GLU A 375 -45.63 -36.51 30.28
CA GLU A 375 -44.85 -35.87 31.37
C GLU A 375 -43.32 -36.06 31.24
N GLY A 376 -42.65 -35.00 30.76
CA GLY A 376 -41.25 -34.69 31.06
C GLY A 376 -40.21 -34.97 29.96
N GLN A 377 -39.84 -33.96 29.16
CA GLN A 377 -38.43 -33.63 28.89
C GLN A 377 -38.27 -32.36 28.04
N LYS A 378 -37.52 -31.42 28.64
CA LYS A 378 -36.82 -30.22 28.17
C LYS A 378 -36.90 -29.87 26.67
N ASP A 379 -37.47 -28.69 26.42
CA ASP A 379 -37.40 -27.93 25.18
C ASP A 379 -35.96 -27.44 24.90
N ASP A 380 -35.38 -27.88 23.78
CA ASP A 380 -34.34 -27.14 23.05
C ASP A 380 -35.03 -26.27 22.00
N ALA A 381 -35.41 -25.06 22.39
CA ALA A 381 -35.93 -24.04 21.49
C ALA A 381 -34.76 -23.26 20.88
N ARG A 382 -34.26 -23.69 19.71
CA ARG A 382 -33.58 -22.75 18.80
C ARG A 382 -34.65 -21.86 18.17
N SER A 383 -34.83 -20.67 18.75
CA SER A 383 -35.66 -19.61 18.21
C SER A 383 -35.07 -19.14 16.88
N HIS A 384 -35.79 -19.43 15.80
CA HIS A 384 -35.55 -18.84 14.49
C HIS A 384 -36.07 -17.39 14.54
N LEU A 385 -35.20 -16.44 14.91
CA LEU A 385 -35.50 -15.02 14.85
C LEU A 385 -35.58 -14.60 13.37
N ALA A 386 -36.80 -14.50 12.87
CA ALA A 386 -37.07 -13.81 11.62
C ALA A 386 -36.92 -12.30 11.88
N VAL A 387 -35.76 -11.74 11.55
CA VAL A 387 -35.51 -10.30 11.61
C VAL A 387 -36.21 -9.66 10.42
N GLU A 388 -37.30 -8.94 10.67
CA GLU A 388 -38.03 -8.17 9.66
C GLU A 388 -37.27 -6.87 9.38
N VAL A 389 -36.53 -6.82 8.27
CA VAL A 389 -35.77 -5.64 7.87
C VAL A 389 -36.72 -4.59 7.28
N ASN A 390 -36.86 -3.46 7.97
CA ASN A 390 -37.65 -2.33 7.47
C ASN A 390 -36.96 -1.70 6.25
N THR A 391 -37.55 -1.92 5.07
CA THR A 391 -37.02 -1.44 3.78
C THR A 391 -36.96 0.08 3.71
N ASP A 392 -37.88 0.79 4.35
CA ASP A 392 -37.93 2.25 4.35
C ASP A 392 -36.82 2.83 5.23
N ALA A 393 -36.50 2.17 6.34
CA ALA A 393 -35.37 2.54 7.20
C ALA A 393 -34.02 2.27 6.52
N LEU A 394 -33.92 1.18 5.75
CA LEU A 394 -32.74 0.86 4.95
C LEU A 394 -32.54 1.90 3.83
N GLU A 395 -33.60 2.25 3.10
CA GLU A 395 -33.53 3.29 2.07
C GLU A 395 -33.24 4.67 2.65
N ASP A 396 -33.80 5.04 3.81
CA ASP A 396 -33.49 6.31 4.49
C ASP A 396 -32.04 6.36 5.00
N ALA A 397 -31.51 5.27 5.57
CA ALA A 397 -30.10 5.17 5.99
C ALA A 397 -29.13 5.32 4.80
N ILE A 398 -29.53 4.84 3.62
CA ILE A 398 -28.75 4.93 2.38
C ILE A 398 -28.94 6.30 1.69
N ALA A 399 -30.14 6.90 1.75
CA ALA A 399 -30.52 8.09 0.99
C ALA A 399 -30.27 9.42 1.71
N SER A 400 -30.32 9.44 3.05
CA SER A 400 -30.14 10.65 3.87
C SER A 400 -28.76 11.33 3.72
N GLU A 401 -27.82 10.70 3.02
CA GLU A 401 -26.47 11.23 2.77
C GLU A 401 -26.35 12.14 1.54
N THR A 402 -27.40 12.28 0.71
CA THR A 402 -27.32 13.10 -0.53
C THR A 402 -27.73 14.57 -0.38
N MET A 403 -28.27 15.00 0.77
CA MET A 403 -28.88 16.34 0.90
C MET A 403 -27.99 17.45 1.49
N SER A 404 -26.77 17.19 1.97
CA SER A 404 -25.98 18.20 2.71
C SER A 404 -24.90 18.95 1.93
N LEU A 405 -24.72 18.72 0.62
CA LEU A 405 -23.63 19.36 -0.16
C LEU A 405 -23.96 20.77 -0.75
N ALA A 406 -25.12 21.35 -0.44
CA ALA A 406 -25.56 22.60 -1.09
C ALA A 406 -25.41 23.90 -0.28
N SER A 407 -24.89 23.87 0.96
CA SER A 407 -24.75 25.08 1.79
C SER A 407 -23.30 25.34 2.17
N GLY A 408 -22.58 26.08 1.32
CA GLY A 408 -21.19 26.46 1.59
C GLY A 408 -20.62 27.47 0.60
N ALA A 409 -21.40 28.51 0.25
CA ALA A 409 -20.89 29.69 -0.45
C ALA A 409 -21.67 30.94 0.02
N GLY A 410 -21.04 31.73 0.89
CA GLY A 410 -21.56 33.01 1.39
C GLY A 410 -20.66 33.49 2.53
N SER A 411 -19.63 34.27 2.22
CA SER A 411 -19.60 35.74 2.25
C SER A 411 -19.15 36.24 3.63
N GLU A 412 -17.91 36.71 3.65
CA GLU A 412 -17.30 37.50 4.71
C GLU A 412 -18.16 38.72 5.04
N ALA A 413 -18.41 38.91 6.34
CA ALA A 413 -18.70 40.19 6.94
C ALA A 413 -18.29 40.12 8.42
N GLU A 414 -17.22 40.84 8.77
CA GLU A 414 -16.92 41.18 10.16
C GLU A 414 -18.09 41.94 10.80
N PRO A 415 -18.26 41.82 12.13
CA PRO A 415 -17.91 43.00 12.92
C PRO A 415 -17.24 42.70 14.26
N ASN A 416 -16.17 43.45 14.47
CA ASN A 416 -15.74 44.16 15.68
C ASN A 416 -16.71 44.16 16.90
N GLY A 417 -16.20 43.88 18.10
CA GLY A 417 -16.93 44.12 19.36
C GLY A 417 -16.25 43.52 20.60
N GLN A 418 -15.55 44.37 21.34
CA GLN A 418 -15.03 44.16 22.70
C GLN A 418 -16.15 43.75 23.67
N ASP A 419 -15.86 42.88 24.65
CA ASP A 419 -15.82 43.28 26.07
C ASP A 419 -15.47 42.13 27.02
N ILE A 420 -14.59 42.46 27.96
CA ILE A 420 -14.14 41.68 29.12
C ILE A 420 -15.11 41.99 30.27
N PRO A 421 -15.39 41.03 31.16
CA PRO A 421 -15.13 41.36 32.57
C PRO A 421 -14.46 40.24 33.35
N SER A 422 -13.48 40.69 34.12
CA SER A 422 -12.72 40.04 35.18
C SER A 422 -13.61 39.45 36.28
N THR A 423 -13.21 38.33 36.88
CA THR A 423 -13.55 38.03 38.28
C THR A 423 -12.38 37.36 39.00
N SER A 424 -11.99 38.03 40.08
CA SER A 424 -11.04 37.74 41.16
C SER A 424 -11.31 36.40 41.87
N SER A 425 -10.34 35.55 42.19
CA SER A 425 -9.35 35.56 43.30
C SER A 425 -9.64 34.46 44.33
N ARG A 426 -8.63 33.61 44.65
CA ARG A 426 -8.02 33.48 45.99
C ARG A 426 -7.23 32.16 46.17
N THR A 427 -6.06 32.35 46.82
CA THR A 427 -5.33 31.45 47.76
C THR A 427 -4.88 30.09 47.23
N GLY A 428 -3.61 29.72 47.11
CA GLY A 428 -2.41 30.15 47.82
C GLY A 428 -1.95 29.03 48.74
N THR A 429 -0.98 28.21 48.32
CA THR A 429 -0.07 27.46 49.22
C THR A 429 1.15 26.95 48.42
N HIS A 430 2.34 27.46 48.77
CA HIS A 430 3.67 26.91 48.49
C HIS A 430 3.95 25.80 49.53
N PRO A 431 4.89 24.83 49.33
CA PRO A 431 6.34 25.10 49.34
C PRO A 431 7.19 24.27 48.34
N SER A 432 8.27 24.83 47.77
CA SER A 432 9.70 24.43 47.98
C SER A 432 10.12 23.16 47.21
N ASP A 433 11.28 22.98 46.58
CA ASP A 433 12.53 23.69 46.31
C ASP A 433 13.17 22.88 45.15
N ILE A 434 13.98 23.48 44.25
CA ILE A 434 15.18 22.86 43.62
C ILE A 434 15.95 23.95 42.84
N ILE A 435 16.99 24.42 43.51
CA ILE A 435 18.35 24.78 43.08
C ILE A 435 18.59 24.89 41.56
N ILE A 436 18.83 26.11 41.09
CA ILE A 436 19.45 26.44 39.78
C ILE A 436 20.86 26.97 40.04
N SER A 437 21.86 26.36 39.40
CA SER A 437 23.27 26.78 39.41
C SER A 437 23.49 28.07 38.60
N PRO A 438 24.43 28.95 39.00
CA PRO A 438 24.65 30.23 38.34
C PRO A 438 25.56 30.12 37.10
N VAL A 439 25.14 30.80 36.04
CA VAL A 439 25.91 31.10 34.83
C VAL A 439 27.01 32.11 35.16
N SER A 440 28.28 31.71 34.99
CA SER A 440 29.43 32.61 35.05
C SER A 440 29.56 33.41 33.76
N VAL A 441 29.64 34.73 33.90
CA VAL A 441 29.89 35.70 32.84
C VAL A 441 31.37 36.06 32.86
N ASP A 442 32.10 35.74 31.80
CA ASP A 442 33.50 36.12 31.61
C ASP A 442 33.65 37.61 31.26
N PRO A 443 34.66 38.32 31.80
CA PRO A 443 35.01 39.68 31.40
C PRO A 443 36.03 39.74 30.24
N PRO A 444 36.09 40.86 29.49
CA PRO A 444 36.95 40.98 28.32
C PRO A 444 38.37 41.43 28.69
N SER A 445 39.37 40.68 28.22
CA SER A 445 40.80 40.99 28.37
C SER A 445 41.38 41.58 27.09
N MET A 446 42.05 42.72 27.25
CA MET A 446 42.74 43.51 26.21
C MET A 446 43.98 42.83 25.61
N PRO A 447 44.42 43.26 24.41
CA PRO A 447 45.60 42.72 23.74
C PRO A 447 46.88 43.41 24.22
N ALA A 448 47.85 42.62 24.72
CA ALA A 448 49.22 43.07 24.98
C ALA A 448 50.20 42.29 24.12
N SER A 449 50.88 43.03 23.26
CA SER A 449 51.99 42.66 22.39
C SER A 449 53.26 42.26 23.16
N SER A 450 53.94 41.20 22.71
CA SER A 450 55.41 41.08 22.69
C SER A 450 55.86 39.84 21.90
N PRO A 451 56.82 39.94 20.96
CA PRO A 451 57.37 38.80 20.23
C PRO A 451 58.63 38.28 20.92
N SER A 452 58.51 37.17 21.64
CA SER A 452 59.68 36.42 22.13
C SER A 452 60.06 35.36 21.11
N ARG A 453 61.17 35.59 20.39
CA ARG A 453 61.85 34.58 19.57
C ARG A 453 62.27 33.41 20.45
N SER A 454 61.50 32.32 20.45
CA SER A 454 61.94 31.03 20.94
C SER A 454 62.86 30.39 19.91
N LEU A 455 64.03 29.96 20.39
CA LEU A 455 65.03 29.24 19.63
C LEU A 455 64.46 27.91 19.15
N ILE A 456 64.57 27.68 17.84
CA ILE A 456 64.22 26.42 17.16
C ILE A 456 65.20 25.36 17.66
N PHE A 457 64.81 24.61 18.69
CA PHE A 457 65.39 23.30 18.95
C PHE A 457 64.79 22.34 17.93
N ASN A 458 65.62 21.82 17.03
CA ASN A 458 65.28 20.68 16.18
C ASN A 458 64.99 19.49 17.09
N ARG A 459 63.72 19.33 17.47
CA ARG A 459 63.20 18.10 18.08
C ARG A 459 63.34 17.01 17.02
N PRO A 460 63.99 15.88 17.31
CA PRO A 460 64.02 14.75 16.40
C PRO A 460 62.57 14.40 16.00
N PRO A 461 62.33 13.96 14.75
CA PRO A 461 60.99 13.65 14.27
C PRO A 461 60.32 12.70 15.26
N GLU A 462 59.38 13.24 16.02
CA GLU A 462 58.57 12.54 16.99
C GLU A 462 57.79 11.52 16.18
N GLU A 463 58.14 10.23 16.32
CA GLU A 463 57.42 9.12 15.69
C GLU A 463 55.94 9.35 15.93
N SER A 464 55.21 9.68 14.86
CA SER A 464 53.78 9.90 14.92
C SER A 464 53.17 8.67 15.60
N PRO A 465 52.43 8.83 16.71
CA PRO A 465 51.84 7.70 17.40
C PRO A 465 51.08 6.85 16.39
N PRO A 466 51.15 5.51 16.51
CA PRO A 466 50.44 4.63 15.59
C PRO A 466 48.98 5.07 15.50
N PRO A 467 48.39 5.12 14.29
CA PRO A 467 47.03 5.59 14.12
C PRO A 467 46.11 4.77 15.04
N THR A 468 45.41 5.45 15.95
CA THR A 468 44.41 4.83 16.82
C THR A 468 43.42 4.07 15.93
N PRO A 469 43.05 2.82 16.26
CA PRO A 469 42.07 2.08 15.48
C PRO A 469 40.77 2.90 15.36
N PRO A 470 40.05 2.79 14.22
CA PRO A 470 38.77 3.45 14.06
C PRO A 470 37.82 3.01 15.19
N ALA A 471 37.04 3.95 15.70
CA ALA A 471 36.03 3.64 16.71
C ALA A 471 35.03 2.63 16.16
N LEU A 472 34.58 1.71 17.01
CA LEU A 472 33.56 0.75 16.63
C LEU A 472 32.23 1.48 16.33
N PRO A 473 31.45 0.98 15.35
CA PRO A 473 30.09 1.44 15.11
C PRO A 473 29.23 1.44 16.36
N GLU A 474 28.46 2.51 16.57
CA GLU A 474 27.46 2.59 17.63
C GLU A 474 26.08 2.25 17.06
N PHE A 475 25.37 1.32 17.70
CA PHE A 475 24.01 0.95 17.33
C PHE A 475 23.00 1.90 17.98
N SER A 476 22.06 2.38 17.16
CA SER A 476 20.87 3.08 17.63
C SER A 476 19.79 2.07 18.03
N LEU A 477 18.85 2.49 18.89
CA LEU A 477 17.82 1.62 19.44
C LEU A 477 16.42 2.13 19.09
N THR A 478 15.52 1.21 18.72
CA THR A 478 14.07 1.46 18.66
C THR A 478 13.33 0.32 19.37
N ARG A 479 12.10 0.57 19.83
CA ARG A 479 11.25 -0.43 20.50
C ARG A 479 9.90 -0.49 19.81
N LEU A 480 9.55 -1.67 19.33
CA LEU A 480 8.32 -1.94 18.60
C LEU A 480 7.53 -3.05 19.29
N HIS A 481 6.27 -3.23 18.91
CA HIS A 481 5.44 -4.33 19.36
C HIS A 481 5.37 -5.38 18.26
N LEU A 482 5.89 -6.58 18.54
CA LEU A 482 5.87 -7.72 17.62
C LEU A 482 5.05 -8.85 18.24
N ALA A 483 4.34 -9.59 17.41
CA ALA A 483 3.60 -10.78 17.83
C ALA A 483 4.28 -12.03 17.24
N PRO A 484 4.30 -13.16 17.97
CA PRO A 484 4.65 -14.45 17.40
C PRO A 484 3.74 -14.80 16.22
N PHE A 485 4.23 -15.63 15.30
CA PHE A 485 3.45 -16.05 14.13
C PHE A 485 2.23 -16.91 14.53
N GLU A 486 2.36 -17.70 15.59
CA GLU A 486 1.30 -18.59 16.09
C GLU A 486 0.15 -17.82 16.77
N ASP A 487 0.47 -16.70 17.41
CA ASP A 487 -0.50 -15.84 18.07
C ASP A 487 -0.29 -14.37 17.67
N PRO A 488 -0.90 -13.92 16.56
CA PRO A 488 -0.75 -12.56 16.06
C PRO A 488 -1.37 -11.50 17.00
N THR A 489 -2.15 -11.93 18.00
CA THR A 489 -2.78 -11.04 18.99
C THR A 489 -1.92 -10.84 20.23
N ALA A 490 -1.00 -11.76 20.53
CA ALA A 490 -0.08 -11.65 21.67
C ALA A 490 1.14 -10.79 21.33
N THR A 491 0.92 -9.47 21.20
CA THR A 491 2.02 -8.53 20.98
C THR A 491 2.87 -8.34 22.23
N ARG A 492 4.19 -8.39 22.04
CA ARG A 492 5.21 -8.07 23.06
C ARG A 492 6.08 -6.93 22.58
N ARG A 493 6.65 -6.17 23.51
CA ARG A 493 7.63 -5.15 23.19
C ARG A 493 8.96 -5.83 22.85
N THR A 494 9.51 -5.48 21.70
CA THR A 494 10.77 -5.99 21.17
C THR A 494 11.71 -4.84 20.92
N THR A 495 12.94 -4.98 21.41
CA THR A 495 14.03 -4.06 21.14
C THR A 495 14.67 -4.39 19.80
N ILE A 496 14.94 -3.36 18.99
CA ILE A 496 15.64 -3.50 17.73
C ILE A 496 16.81 -2.53 17.75
N HIS A 497 18.01 -3.08 17.65
CA HIS A 497 19.24 -2.32 17.50
C HIS A 497 19.55 -2.17 16.02
N TYR A 498 19.94 -0.99 15.57
CA TYR A 498 20.25 -0.76 14.17
C TYR A 498 21.46 0.14 13.97
N PHE A 499 22.23 -0.14 12.93
CA PHE A 499 23.37 0.64 12.50
C PHE A 499 23.22 0.97 11.02
N VAL A 500 23.32 2.26 10.68
CA VAL A 500 23.16 2.77 9.31
C VAL A 500 24.52 3.14 8.75
N GLN A 501 24.87 2.54 7.60
CA GLN A 501 26.07 2.87 6.85
C GLN A 501 25.71 3.09 5.38
N ARG A 502 25.97 4.31 4.89
CA ARG A 502 25.64 4.73 3.52
C ARG A 502 24.16 4.50 3.20
N ASP A 503 23.86 3.60 2.27
CA ASP A 503 22.52 3.29 1.77
C ASP A 503 21.93 2.02 2.42
N PHE A 504 22.63 1.44 3.39
CA PHE A 504 22.26 0.22 4.07
C PHE A 504 22.06 0.45 5.57
N MET A 505 21.16 -0.35 6.15
CA MET A 505 20.95 -0.45 7.58
C MET A 505 21.00 -1.93 7.97
N LEU A 506 21.86 -2.25 8.93
CA LEU A 506 21.84 -3.53 9.64
C LEU A 506 20.91 -3.36 10.84
N ALA A 507 19.86 -4.16 10.92
CA ALA A 507 18.99 -4.24 12.09
C ALA A 507 19.14 -5.62 12.75
N LEU A 508 19.21 -5.60 14.08
CA LEU A 508 19.34 -6.75 14.96
C LEU A 508 18.08 -6.78 15.82
N ILE A 509 17.20 -7.75 15.56
CA ILE A 509 15.94 -7.91 16.27
C ILE A 509 16.17 -8.87 17.42
N ASP A 510 15.85 -8.43 18.64
CA ASP A 510 15.94 -9.27 19.82
C ASP A 510 14.66 -10.11 20.00
N ALA A 511 14.77 -11.43 19.81
CA ALA A 511 13.68 -12.37 19.98
C ALA A 511 13.42 -12.75 21.45
N HIS A 512 14.32 -12.37 22.38
CA HIS A 512 14.15 -12.70 23.79
C HIS A 512 12.88 -12.09 24.38
N GLN A 513 12.30 -12.84 25.31
CA GLN A 513 11.18 -12.38 26.10
C GLN A 513 11.71 -11.53 27.27
N GLU A 514 11.25 -10.29 27.39
CA GLU A 514 11.60 -9.40 28.50
C GLU A 514 11.45 -10.14 29.84
N GLY A 515 12.57 -10.38 30.55
CA GLY A 515 12.53 -10.74 31.98
C GLY A 515 13.30 -11.97 32.45
N VAL A 516 14.03 -12.71 31.61
CA VAL A 516 14.66 -13.98 32.08
C VAL A 516 16.19 -14.04 32.01
N GLU A 517 16.91 -13.46 31.04
CA GLU A 517 18.39 -13.63 31.00
C GLU A 517 19.20 -12.40 30.53
N GLY A 518 20.35 -12.22 31.23
CA GLY A 518 21.53 -11.37 31.08
C GLY A 518 21.60 -10.22 30.06
N GLU A 519 21.56 -8.97 30.56
CA GLU A 519 22.10 -7.77 29.90
C GLU A 519 23.54 -7.99 29.36
N ASP A 520 24.31 -8.90 29.99
CA ASP A 520 25.65 -9.29 29.59
C ASP A 520 25.70 -10.02 28.23
N SER A 521 24.65 -10.77 27.85
CA SER A 521 24.62 -11.46 26.55
C SER A 521 24.34 -10.48 25.43
N GLU A 522 23.34 -9.60 25.61
CA GLU A 522 22.98 -8.57 24.64
C GLU A 522 24.16 -7.64 24.36
N THR A 523 24.85 -7.17 25.40
CA THR A 523 26.02 -6.29 25.25
C THR A 523 27.16 -6.99 24.50
N ARG A 524 27.37 -8.29 24.73
CA ARG A 524 28.37 -9.08 24.01
C ARG A 524 28.01 -9.26 22.52
N ASP A 525 26.74 -9.54 22.21
CA ASP A 525 26.28 -9.68 20.84
C ASP A 525 26.38 -8.35 20.08
N LEU A 526 26.01 -7.23 20.71
CA LEU A 526 26.14 -5.89 20.12
C LEU A 526 27.60 -5.51 19.86
N GLN A 527 28.50 -5.84 20.79
CA GLN A 527 29.94 -5.64 20.57
C GLN A 527 30.44 -6.48 19.38
N THR A 528 30.07 -7.76 19.34
CA THR A 528 30.46 -8.67 18.25
C THR A 528 29.92 -8.17 16.91
N ALA A 529 28.67 -7.72 16.88
CA ALA A 529 28.05 -7.13 15.70
C ALA A 529 28.77 -5.85 15.26
N ALA A 530 29.14 -4.96 16.19
CA ALA A 530 29.87 -3.73 15.88
C ALA A 530 31.25 -4.01 15.27
N GLU A 531 31.97 -5.01 15.81
CA GLU A 531 33.28 -5.44 15.29
C GLU A 531 33.19 -6.00 13.86
N GLN A 532 32.07 -6.61 13.49
CA GLN A 532 31.90 -7.29 12.19
C GLN A 532 31.07 -6.49 11.16
N ALA A 533 30.28 -5.50 11.57
CA ALA A 533 29.32 -4.81 10.70
C ALA A 533 29.96 -4.14 9.48
N LEU A 534 31.13 -3.51 9.65
CA LEU A 534 31.83 -2.84 8.53
C LEU A 534 32.24 -3.85 7.45
N LYS A 535 32.78 -5.00 7.87
CA LYS A 535 33.18 -6.08 6.97
C LYS A 535 31.95 -6.65 6.25
N LEU A 536 30.85 -6.89 6.99
CA LEU A 536 29.59 -7.37 6.42
C LEU A 536 29.08 -6.45 5.29
N PHE A 537 29.12 -5.13 5.49
CA PHE A 537 28.72 -4.19 4.46
C PHE A 537 29.67 -4.19 3.26
N ASP A 538 30.99 -4.26 3.47
CA ASP A 538 31.96 -4.35 2.38
C ASP A 538 31.79 -5.65 1.56
N ASP A 539 31.50 -6.78 2.22
CA ASP A 539 31.24 -8.08 1.59
C ASP A 539 29.95 -8.04 0.76
N ILE A 540 28.89 -7.42 1.27
CA ILE A 540 27.61 -7.23 0.56
C ILE A 540 27.76 -6.30 -0.64
N GLU A 541 28.43 -5.16 -0.47
CA GLU A 541 28.69 -4.22 -1.56
C GLU A 541 29.51 -4.89 -2.67
N SER A 542 30.53 -5.68 -2.30
CA SER A 542 31.35 -6.44 -3.24
C SER A 542 30.52 -7.49 -3.99
N ALA A 543 29.66 -8.24 -3.30
CA ALA A 543 28.78 -9.23 -3.92
C ALA A 543 27.75 -8.60 -4.87
N ILE A 544 27.17 -7.44 -4.51
CA ILE A 544 26.28 -6.67 -5.38
C ILE A 544 27.02 -6.19 -6.63
N TYR A 545 28.24 -5.67 -6.46
CA TYR A 545 29.07 -5.20 -7.57
C TYR A 545 29.42 -6.34 -8.55
N ASP A 546 29.85 -7.48 -8.02
CA ASP A 546 30.18 -8.67 -8.82
C ASP A 546 28.96 -9.23 -9.56
N ALA A 547 27.80 -9.26 -8.91
CA ALA A 547 26.55 -9.65 -9.55
C ALA A 547 26.14 -8.65 -10.65
N GLY A 548 26.37 -7.36 -10.43
CA GLY A 548 26.17 -6.32 -11.43
C GLY A 548 27.04 -6.52 -12.67
N LEU A 549 28.33 -6.83 -12.49
CA LEU A 549 29.25 -7.11 -13.59
C LEU A 549 28.83 -8.34 -14.41
N LYS A 550 28.41 -9.42 -13.74
CA LYS A 550 27.89 -10.63 -14.41
C LYS A 550 26.59 -10.35 -15.17
N SER A 551 25.70 -9.54 -14.60
CA SER A 551 24.46 -9.14 -15.26
C SER A 551 24.72 -8.33 -16.52
N ILE A 552 25.68 -7.38 -16.50
CA ILE A 552 26.03 -6.56 -17.66
C ILE A 552 26.58 -7.42 -18.81
N SER A 553 27.40 -8.43 -18.52
CA SER A 553 27.91 -9.34 -19.56
C SER A 553 26.81 -10.16 -20.23
N ASP A 554 25.77 -10.53 -19.48
CA ASP A 554 24.64 -11.30 -20.00
C ASP A 554 23.57 -10.42 -20.68
N ALA A 555 23.57 -9.12 -20.37
CA ALA A 555 22.46 -8.23 -20.68
C ALA A 555 22.64 -7.37 -21.93
N LEU A 556 23.69 -7.51 -22.76
CA LEU A 556 23.78 -6.75 -24.02
C LEU A 556 22.58 -7.09 -24.92
N PRO A 557 21.55 -6.22 -25.00
CA PRO A 557 20.33 -6.59 -25.68
C PRO A 557 20.60 -6.49 -27.18
N SER A 558 20.11 -7.45 -27.95
CA SER A 558 20.05 -7.28 -29.40
C SER A 558 19.31 -5.97 -29.72
N ALA A 559 19.68 -5.27 -30.80
CA ALA A 559 19.03 -4.02 -31.21
C ALA A 559 17.50 -4.14 -31.29
N THR A 560 16.98 -5.33 -31.59
CA THR A 560 15.54 -5.62 -31.59
C THR A 560 14.92 -5.64 -30.19
N LYS A 561 15.64 -6.12 -29.16
CA LYS A 561 15.19 -6.10 -27.75
C LYS A 561 15.13 -4.68 -27.18
N ILE A 562 15.98 -3.77 -27.65
CA ILE A 562 16.01 -2.37 -27.21
C ILE A 562 14.73 -1.64 -27.64
N LEU A 563 14.20 -1.97 -28.82
CA LEU A 563 13.00 -1.34 -29.37
C LEU A 563 11.69 -1.99 -28.88
N GLN A 564 11.76 -3.17 -28.27
CA GLN A 564 10.58 -3.85 -27.75
C GLN A 564 10.27 -3.37 -26.33
N PRO A 565 9.00 -3.09 -26.00
CA PRO A 565 8.61 -2.85 -24.63
C PRO A 565 9.03 -4.06 -23.77
N GLN A 566 9.68 -3.79 -22.64
CA GLN A 566 10.14 -4.85 -21.76
C GLN A 566 8.95 -5.50 -21.05
N ASP A 567 8.98 -6.83 -20.99
CA ASP A 567 8.05 -7.58 -20.17
C ASP A 567 8.28 -7.22 -18.69
N ARG A 568 7.20 -7.12 -17.93
CA ARG A 568 7.22 -6.74 -16.52
C ARG A 568 6.70 -7.90 -15.70
N TYR A 569 7.35 -8.21 -14.59
CA TYR A 569 6.86 -9.24 -13.69
C TYR A 569 7.17 -8.91 -12.24
N LEU A 570 6.33 -9.45 -11.37
CA LEU A 570 6.45 -9.43 -9.92
C LEU A 570 6.21 -10.85 -9.44
N ILE A 571 7.11 -11.36 -8.61
CA ILE A 571 7.00 -12.66 -7.97
C ILE A 571 6.84 -12.40 -6.49
N SER A 572 5.75 -12.86 -5.89
CA SER A 572 5.54 -12.80 -4.44
C SER A 572 5.76 -14.19 -3.85
N THR A 573 6.57 -14.27 -2.80
CA THR A 573 6.74 -15.48 -1.98
C THR A 573 5.76 -15.52 -0.81
N GLY A 574 4.79 -14.60 -0.78
CA GLY A 574 3.90 -14.35 0.36
C GLY A 574 4.50 -13.43 1.42
N LEU A 575 5.81 -13.50 1.65
CA LEU A 575 6.53 -12.63 2.60
C LEU A 575 7.35 -11.54 1.90
N TYR A 576 7.91 -11.85 0.75
CA TYR A 576 8.80 -10.97 0.01
C TYR A 576 8.37 -10.89 -1.45
N THR A 577 8.87 -9.87 -2.14
CA THR A 577 8.70 -9.75 -3.59
C THR A 577 10.02 -9.79 -4.32
N TYR A 578 9.99 -10.27 -5.55
CA TYR A 578 11.08 -10.17 -6.50
C TYR A 578 10.54 -9.57 -7.80
N SER A 579 11.16 -8.50 -8.27
CA SER A 579 10.81 -7.88 -9.54
C SER A 579 12.04 -7.27 -10.19
N PRO A 580 12.05 -7.11 -11.53
CA PRO A 580 13.05 -6.32 -12.22
C PRO A 580 13.05 -4.87 -11.69
N PRO A 581 14.21 -4.19 -11.71
CA PRO A 581 14.27 -2.78 -11.35
C PRO A 581 13.25 -1.94 -12.11
N GLY A 582 12.44 -1.17 -11.38
CA GLY A 582 11.43 -0.29 -11.98
C GLY A 582 10.13 -0.98 -12.39
N PHE A 583 9.82 -2.16 -11.84
CA PHE A 583 8.46 -2.72 -11.96
C PHE A 583 7.45 -1.75 -11.36
N VAL A 584 6.59 -1.20 -12.22
CA VAL A 584 5.44 -0.40 -11.83
C VAL A 584 4.28 -0.84 -12.71
N SER A 585 3.19 -1.29 -12.10
CA SER A 585 1.94 -1.58 -12.81
C SER A 585 0.76 -0.92 -12.13
N LYS A 586 -0.11 -0.36 -12.97
CA LYS A 586 -1.44 0.17 -12.63
C LYS A 586 -2.52 -0.55 -13.44
N SER A 587 -2.21 -1.75 -13.94
CA SER A 587 -3.11 -2.47 -14.83
C SER A 587 -4.28 -3.07 -14.04
N SER A 588 -5.50 -2.64 -14.35
CA SER A 588 -6.72 -3.21 -13.78
C SER A 588 -6.85 -4.71 -14.05
N HIS A 589 -6.20 -5.22 -15.10
CA HIS A 589 -6.17 -6.65 -15.39
C HIS A 589 -5.48 -7.47 -14.31
N LEU A 590 -4.38 -6.98 -13.73
CA LEU A 590 -3.69 -7.68 -12.63
C LEU A 590 -4.51 -7.65 -11.34
N PHE A 591 -5.12 -6.50 -11.01
CA PHE A 591 -6.03 -6.39 -9.87
C PHE A 591 -7.24 -7.33 -10.00
N ASN A 592 -7.88 -7.36 -11.17
CA ASN A 592 -9.02 -8.25 -11.43
C ASN A 592 -8.62 -9.72 -11.40
N ALA A 593 -7.47 -10.06 -11.99
CA ALA A 593 -6.97 -11.43 -11.98
C ALA A 593 -6.61 -11.90 -10.57
N LYS A 594 -6.00 -11.04 -9.75
CA LYS A 594 -5.80 -11.32 -8.33
C LYS A 594 -7.12 -11.51 -7.59
N ALA A 595 -8.10 -10.65 -7.81
CA ALA A 595 -9.42 -10.79 -7.18
C ALA A 595 -10.08 -12.13 -7.53
N ILE A 596 -9.92 -12.62 -8.77
CA ILE A 596 -10.41 -13.95 -9.18
C ILE A 596 -9.69 -15.06 -8.43
N LEU A 597 -8.35 -15.01 -8.31
CA LEU A 597 -7.58 -16.00 -7.54
C LEU A 597 -7.94 -16.00 -6.06
N ASP A 598 -8.10 -14.82 -5.47
CA ASP A 598 -8.45 -14.63 -4.08
C ASP A 598 -9.88 -15.15 -3.77
N ASN A 599 -10.79 -15.11 -4.74
CA ASN A 599 -12.18 -15.55 -4.58
C ASN A 599 -12.35 -17.07 -4.78
N ASP A 600 -11.46 -17.70 -5.55
CA ASP A 600 -11.58 -19.12 -5.91
C ASP A 600 -10.26 -19.87 -5.67
N PRO A 601 -10.17 -20.67 -4.58
CA PRO A 601 -9.00 -21.47 -4.25
C PRO A 601 -8.75 -22.68 -5.17
N ASP A 602 -9.61 -22.92 -6.17
CA ASP A 602 -9.37 -23.91 -7.21
C ASP A 602 -8.72 -23.32 -8.49
N ILE A 603 -8.89 -22.02 -8.77
CA ILE A 603 -8.25 -21.35 -9.92
C ILE A 603 -6.75 -21.11 -9.70
N SER A 604 -5.87 -21.91 -10.30
CA SER A 604 -4.41 -21.73 -10.15
C SER A 604 -3.81 -20.61 -11.00
N GLU A 605 -4.46 -20.25 -12.11
CA GLU A 605 -3.94 -19.26 -13.06
C GLU A 605 -5.06 -18.51 -13.78
N VAL A 606 -4.80 -17.22 -14.07
CA VAL A 606 -5.70 -16.32 -14.78
C VAL A 606 -4.92 -15.62 -15.87
N PHE A 607 -5.38 -15.79 -17.11
CA PHE A 607 -4.88 -15.06 -18.27
C PHE A 607 -5.92 -14.03 -18.71
N SER A 608 -5.48 -12.80 -18.94
CA SER A 608 -6.34 -11.78 -19.55
C SER A 608 -5.61 -11.00 -20.62
N ARG A 609 -6.36 -10.51 -21.60
CA ARG A 609 -5.86 -9.68 -22.70
C ARG A 609 -6.36 -8.25 -22.53
N GLY A 610 -5.46 -7.30 -22.76
CA GLY A 610 -5.82 -5.89 -22.83
C GLY A 610 -6.63 -5.53 -24.09
N GLN A 611 -6.99 -4.26 -24.23
CA GLN A 611 -7.63 -3.75 -25.47
C GLN A 611 -6.74 -3.96 -26.70
N ASN A 612 -5.42 -3.88 -26.52
CA ASN A 612 -4.48 -4.33 -27.52
C ASN A 612 -4.33 -5.86 -27.40
N PRO A 613 -4.68 -6.64 -28.45
CA PRO A 613 -4.58 -8.11 -28.40
C PRO A 613 -3.15 -8.63 -28.19
N GLN A 614 -2.15 -7.76 -28.28
CA GLN A 614 -0.74 -8.06 -28.05
C GLN A 614 -0.32 -7.97 -26.57
N HIS A 615 -1.17 -7.42 -25.70
CA HIS A 615 -0.84 -7.21 -24.28
C HIS A 615 -1.50 -8.30 -23.43
N TRP A 616 -0.68 -9.18 -22.87
CA TRP A 616 -1.12 -10.23 -21.97
C TRP A 616 -0.83 -9.87 -20.53
N HIS A 617 -1.76 -10.21 -19.65
CA HIS A 617 -1.59 -10.14 -18.21
C HIS A 617 -1.84 -11.52 -17.64
N ILE A 618 -0.95 -11.97 -16.78
CA ILE A 618 -0.97 -13.31 -16.19
C ILE A 618 -0.85 -13.16 -14.69
N VAL A 619 -1.69 -13.91 -13.99
CA VAL A 619 -1.48 -14.17 -12.57
C VAL A 619 -1.51 -15.67 -12.37
N LYS A 620 -0.51 -16.21 -11.67
CA LYS A 620 -0.38 -17.63 -11.38
C LYS A 620 0.01 -17.83 -9.93
N ARG A 621 -0.65 -18.75 -9.23
CA ARG A 621 -0.27 -19.19 -7.88
C ARG A 621 0.30 -20.60 -7.89
N GLY A 622 1.03 -20.97 -6.84
CA GLY A 622 1.53 -22.33 -6.63
C GLY A 622 2.74 -22.66 -7.49
N ILE A 623 3.71 -21.75 -7.51
CA ILE A 623 4.92 -21.83 -8.34
C ILE A 623 5.96 -22.75 -7.73
N GLY A 624 6.05 -22.76 -6.40
CA GLY A 624 6.79 -23.76 -5.65
C GLY A 624 6.24 -25.15 -5.94
N GLY A 625 7.14 -26.07 -6.29
CA GLY A 625 6.80 -27.47 -6.51
C GLY A 625 6.01 -27.98 -5.31
N ALA A 626 4.84 -28.57 -5.55
CA ALA A 626 4.23 -29.39 -4.52
C ALA A 626 5.21 -30.53 -4.29
N ASN A 627 5.97 -30.46 -3.21
CA ASN A 627 6.70 -31.61 -2.73
C ASN A 627 5.69 -32.76 -2.68
N ASP A 628 6.07 -33.90 -3.25
CA ASP A 628 5.24 -35.10 -3.45
C ASP A 628 4.73 -35.73 -2.13
N SER A 629 4.85 -35.01 -1.00
CA SER A 629 4.43 -35.43 0.34
C SER A 629 2.91 -35.43 0.53
N GLY A 630 2.11 -35.05 -0.48
CA GLY A 630 0.64 -35.09 -0.43
C GLY A 630 0.01 -34.15 0.62
N GLU A 631 0.82 -33.33 1.28
CA GLU A 631 0.35 -32.35 2.26
C GLU A 631 -0.22 -31.16 1.49
N LYS A 632 -1.47 -30.78 1.80
CA LYS A 632 -2.11 -29.63 1.15
C LYS A 632 -1.17 -28.41 1.29
N PRO A 633 -0.85 -27.72 0.20
CA PRO A 633 0.02 -26.55 0.27
C PRO A 633 -0.58 -25.55 1.26
N LYS A 634 0.22 -25.13 2.24
CA LYS A 634 -0.17 -24.09 3.20
C LYS A 634 -0.62 -22.85 2.41
N THR A 635 -1.68 -22.21 2.87
CA THR A 635 -2.53 -21.23 2.17
C THR A 635 -1.85 -19.90 1.74
N GLY A 636 -0.52 -19.80 1.80
CA GLY A 636 0.27 -18.63 1.38
C GLY A 636 1.23 -19.00 0.25
N GLY A 637 0.68 -19.47 -0.88
CA GLY A 637 1.47 -19.94 -2.01
C GLY A 637 2.20 -18.81 -2.75
N GLU A 638 3.34 -19.14 -3.35
CA GLU A 638 4.07 -18.23 -4.24
C GLU A 638 3.18 -17.83 -5.44
N GLU A 639 3.10 -16.53 -5.71
CA GLU A 639 2.31 -15.92 -6.79
C GLU A 639 3.23 -15.21 -7.79
N VAL A 640 2.94 -15.29 -9.09
CA VAL A 640 3.57 -14.47 -10.13
C VAL A 640 2.54 -13.66 -10.86
N PHE A 641 2.87 -12.39 -11.04
CA PHE A 641 2.14 -11.40 -11.81
C PHE A 641 3.02 -10.97 -12.96
N MET A 642 2.48 -10.97 -14.18
CA MET A 642 3.28 -10.67 -15.36
C MET A 642 2.49 -9.91 -16.41
N GLU A 643 3.14 -8.94 -17.04
CA GLU A 643 2.68 -8.21 -18.22
C GLU A 643 3.63 -8.48 -19.38
N VAL A 644 3.10 -9.03 -20.47
CA VAL A 644 3.87 -9.37 -21.66
C VAL A 644 3.44 -8.46 -22.81
N PHE A 645 4.41 -7.71 -23.34
CA PHE A 645 4.18 -6.64 -24.32
C PHE A 645 4.84 -6.93 -25.67
N ARG A 646 4.67 -8.14 -26.20
CA ARG A 646 5.28 -8.52 -27.48
C ARG A 646 4.25 -8.60 -28.60
N LYS A 647 4.69 -8.22 -29.80
CA LYS A 647 3.88 -8.33 -31.01
C LYS A 647 3.65 -9.81 -31.33
N GLU A 648 2.39 -10.19 -31.60
CA GLU A 648 2.00 -11.55 -32.02
C GLU A 648 2.27 -12.66 -30.98
N THR A 649 2.31 -12.31 -29.69
CA THR A 649 2.53 -13.28 -28.60
C THR A 649 1.39 -14.30 -28.50
N SER A 650 1.71 -15.58 -28.66
CA SER A 650 0.80 -16.70 -28.37
C SER A 650 0.77 -17.02 -26.87
N LEU A 651 -0.23 -17.79 -26.42
CA LEU A 651 -0.28 -18.26 -25.03
C LEU A 651 0.96 -19.10 -24.67
N THR A 652 1.47 -19.90 -25.62
CA THR A 652 2.69 -20.69 -25.45
C THR A 652 3.93 -19.79 -25.26
N ASP A 653 4.00 -18.67 -25.97
CA ASP A 653 5.09 -17.70 -25.77
C ASP A 653 5.01 -17.07 -24.38
N VAL A 654 3.80 -16.74 -23.92
CA VAL A 654 3.56 -16.24 -22.56
C VAL A 654 4.05 -17.23 -21.50
N ASP A 655 3.71 -18.53 -21.63
CA ASP A 655 4.18 -19.59 -20.73
C ASP A 655 5.71 -19.66 -20.71
N ASN A 656 6.35 -19.55 -21.87
CA ASN A 656 7.81 -19.59 -21.98
C ASN A 656 8.46 -18.38 -21.30
N VAL A 657 7.86 -17.20 -21.41
CA VAL A 657 8.31 -16.00 -20.70
C VAL A 657 8.14 -16.18 -19.19
N LEU A 658 7.01 -16.72 -18.74
CA LEU A 658 6.71 -17.00 -17.34
C LEU A 658 7.75 -17.96 -16.73
N ALA A 659 7.97 -19.10 -17.39
CA ALA A 659 8.98 -20.06 -16.97
C ALA A 659 10.40 -19.46 -16.97
N GLY A 660 10.68 -18.56 -17.92
CA GLY A 660 11.93 -17.81 -17.97
C GLY A 660 12.10 -16.85 -16.78
N ALA A 661 11.04 -16.13 -16.41
CA ALA A 661 11.04 -15.21 -15.27
C ALA A 661 11.24 -15.96 -13.95
N ILE A 662 10.53 -17.09 -13.76
CA ILE A 662 10.66 -17.93 -12.57
C ILE A 662 12.08 -18.49 -12.45
N ARG A 663 12.66 -19.05 -13.52
CA ARG A 663 14.06 -19.55 -13.49
C ARG A 663 15.07 -18.46 -13.14
N LYS A 664 14.87 -17.24 -13.63
CA LYS A 664 15.76 -16.10 -13.36
C LYS A 664 15.67 -15.58 -11.93
N SER A 665 14.52 -15.77 -11.28
CA SER A 665 14.35 -15.34 -9.90
C SER A 665 15.24 -16.10 -8.92
N GLY A 666 15.77 -17.27 -9.31
CA GLY A 666 16.55 -18.12 -8.40
C GLY A 666 15.69 -18.84 -7.36
N LEU A 667 14.36 -18.66 -7.39
CA LEU A 667 13.43 -19.47 -6.62
C LEU A 667 13.47 -20.92 -7.13
N PRO A 668 13.42 -21.93 -6.24
CA PRO A 668 13.46 -23.33 -6.63
C PRO A 668 12.29 -23.68 -7.55
N TYR A 669 12.58 -23.87 -8.84
CA TYR A 669 11.59 -24.24 -9.86
C TYR A 669 11.65 -25.74 -10.16
N ASP A 670 10.55 -26.46 -9.99
CA ASP A 670 10.42 -27.86 -10.40
C ASP A 670 9.79 -27.95 -11.82
N PRO A 671 10.56 -28.29 -12.86
CA PRO A 671 10.05 -28.42 -14.22
C PRO A 671 9.27 -29.72 -14.48
N SER A 672 9.16 -30.65 -13.53
CA SER A 672 8.64 -32.00 -13.76
C SER A 672 7.11 -32.15 -13.70
N ARG A 673 6.37 -31.08 -13.39
CA ARG A 673 4.91 -31.13 -13.24
C ARG A 673 4.18 -31.26 -14.60
N PRO A 674 3.39 -32.32 -14.85
CA PRO A 674 2.54 -32.41 -16.05
C PRO A 674 1.42 -31.37 -15.99
N ARG A 675 1.15 -30.75 -17.15
CA ARG A 675 0.16 -29.68 -17.35
C ARG A 675 -1.28 -30.16 -17.23
#